data_AF-L9MPM7-F1
#
_entry.id   AF-L9MPM7-F1
#
_cell.length_a   1.000
_cell.length_b   1.000
_cell.length_c   1.000
_cell.angle_alpha   90.00
_cell.angle_beta   90.00
_cell.angle_gamma   90.00
#
_symmetry.space_group_name_H-M   'P 1'
#
loop_
_entity.id
_entity.type
_entity.pdbx_description
1 polymer ?
#
loop_
_entity_poly.entity_id
_entity_poly.type
_entity_poly.pdbx_seq_one_letter_code
_entity_poly.pdbx_strand_id
1 'polypeptide(L)'
;MNLEEANNFFKQALEAKQNNRIDKAIELLSQIKKSSDDLKKVYARAQFNLGFLLKKQNRLVEAEEAYKNVLREDQAELYASAQLNLGILIKKQERFSEAEQAYKNVLREDRADAYANAQLNLGLLFNSQKRIEEAERAYKNVLREDQVEAYSAAQLNLGILLYNLKSFKEAEEAYKNVKHIDSAENYAYSQLRLGFLYYEQNKIELSKKYFSKAKRIDSGLAYAYAQYGLWIITKNVIYLKHINLIDNKKRYYTAQFKLGEIEYSSDKPRLDNILDYWNNISENSEWYSKIYYKKYLINKIINIQKDLSTKLVEIFKKVDSLLNYLIIKNENEDLIAHYTSPSVAKLLIANNICGHYNSSRMRLNTIDLMNDPTEGEILNSFLSISSDLITTNDQAFMGCFTLHHDSLNQFRLYGKEDQKEGSGLSLILTEQFFEQENSFSNIRLQNTNNSISEIIAFGEVEKNNRNIETSSVDESSNSKVIEKLPLYRCIYIDPDSKLIEISHREEWTFCREAKSSKSDKWEKYLKDIKKLRDQVREEFQNLENLIKPLYQKISENIKKYTNEAELLAEILLPLRFLVKHMAFKEEQECRVVYVTQWDDHFVQYDENLKRFYIDYGQDVVTHLKKIYLGPHALREKNMFEYLCSHAKQNNRTEHEVKIKTSHNPLR
;
A
#
# COMPACT_ATOMS: atom_id res chain seq x y z
N MET A 1 23.29 -40.03 -45.06
CA MET A 1 24.29 -39.89 -43.99
C MET A 1 24.38 -41.22 -43.25
N ASN A 2 25.57 -41.75 -43.06
CA ASN A 2 25.78 -42.98 -42.28
C ASN A 2 26.08 -42.66 -40.79
N LEU A 3 26.22 -43.68 -39.94
CA LEU A 3 26.46 -43.49 -38.50
C LEU A 3 27.79 -42.78 -38.19
N GLU A 4 28.83 -43.03 -38.96
CA GLU A 4 30.15 -42.44 -38.77
C GLU A 4 30.14 -40.93 -39.07
N GLU A 5 29.54 -40.54 -40.21
CA GLU A 5 29.33 -39.15 -40.60
C GLU A 5 28.51 -38.40 -39.54
N ALA A 6 27.42 -38.99 -39.04
CA ALA A 6 26.57 -38.37 -38.01
C ALA A 6 27.33 -38.13 -36.70
N ASN A 7 28.15 -39.10 -36.27
CA ASN A 7 28.99 -38.94 -35.08
C ASN A 7 30.08 -37.87 -35.29
N ASN A 8 30.63 -37.77 -36.50
CA ASN A 8 31.61 -36.73 -36.83
C ASN A 8 30.97 -35.33 -36.77
N PHE A 9 29.80 -35.14 -37.37
CA PHE A 9 29.04 -33.89 -37.26
C PHE A 9 28.73 -33.53 -35.81
N PHE A 10 28.28 -34.50 -35.02
CA PHE A 10 27.99 -34.29 -33.60
C PHE A 10 29.24 -33.86 -32.83
N LYS A 11 30.39 -34.50 -33.07
CA LYS A 11 31.66 -34.14 -32.44
C LYS A 11 32.10 -32.72 -32.80
N GLN A 12 32.06 -32.36 -34.09
CA GLN A 12 32.41 -31.02 -34.55
C GLN A 12 31.47 -29.95 -33.97
N ALA A 13 30.19 -30.27 -33.79
CA ALA A 13 29.23 -29.37 -33.16
C ALA A 13 29.57 -29.10 -31.68
N LEU A 14 29.99 -30.14 -30.95
CA LEU A 14 30.44 -29.98 -29.56
C LEU A 14 31.72 -29.14 -29.47
N GLU A 15 32.67 -29.34 -30.38
CA GLU A 15 33.89 -28.52 -30.47
C GLU A 15 33.56 -27.06 -30.84
N ALA A 16 32.62 -26.83 -31.76
CA ALA A 16 32.16 -25.48 -32.10
C ALA A 16 31.51 -24.79 -30.89
N LYS A 17 30.66 -25.51 -30.14
CA LYS A 17 30.04 -25.04 -28.90
C LYS A 17 31.08 -24.68 -27.83
N GLN A 18 32.10 -25.51 -27.63
CA GLN A 18 33.19 -25.24 -26.68
C GLN A 18 33.99 -23.99 -27.06
N ASN A 19 34.17 -23.76 -28.36
CA ASN A 19 34.82 -22.55 -28.89
C ASN A 19 33.87 -21.34 -29.02
N ASN A 20 32.71 -21.38 -28.37
CA ASN A 20 31.67 -20.34 -28.42
C ASN A 20 31.15 -19.99 -29.83
N ARG A 21 31.32 -20.89 -30.81
CA ARG A 21 30.78 -20.76 -32.18
C ARG A 21 29.40 -21.39 -32.24
N ILE A 22 28.42 -20.73 -31.62
CA ILE A 22 27.06 -21.28 -31.39
C ILE A 22 26.30 -21.51 -32.70
N ASP A 23 26.35 -20.59 -33.66
CA ASP A 23 25.64 -20.74 -34.94
C ASP A 23 26.16 -21.94 -35.74
N LYS A 24 27.49 -22.10 -35.78
CA LYS A 24 28.12 -23.26 -36.41
C LYS A 24 27.72 -24.57 -35.71
N ALA A 25 27.63 -24.57 -34.38
CA ALA A 25 27.16 -25.74 -33.63
C ALA A 25 25.69 -26.07 -33.97
N ILE A 26 24.82 -25.07 -34.07
CA ILE A 26 23.41 -25.23 -34.47
C ILE A 26 23.31 -25.79 -35.89
N GLU A 27 24.08 -25.24 -36.84
CA GLU A 27 24.13 -25.71 -38.23
C GLU A 27 24.54 -27.19 -38.30
N LEU A 28 25.65 -27.56 -37.66
CA LEU A 28 26.17 -28.93 -37.66
C LEU A 28 25.19 -29.92 -37.01
N LEU A 29 24.51 -29.53 -35.93
CA LEU A 29 23.48 -30.37 -35.29
C LEU A 29 22.24 -30.54 -36.16
N SER A 30 21.85 -29.51 -36.92
CA SER A 30 20.67 -29.53 -37.80
C SER A 30 20.86 -30.44 -39.02
N GLN A 31 22.10 -30.74 -39.40
CA GLN A 31 22.43 -31.66 -40.50
C GLN A 31 22.18 -33.14 -40.12
N ILE A 32 22.09 -33.46 -38.83
CA ILE A 32 21.88 -34.83 -38.36
C ILE A 32 20.39 -35.18 -38.48
N LYS A 33 20.04 -36.14 -39.35
CA LYS A 33 18.66 -36.60 -39.61
C LYS A 33 18.41 -38.04 -39.14
N LYS A 34 17.17 -38.35 -38.76
CA LYS A 34 16.69 -39.70 -38.41
C LYS A 34 16.37 -40.48 -39.70
N SER A 35 17.37 -41.16 -40.29
CA SER A 35 17.21 -41.90 -41.56
C SER A 35 17.34 -43.43 -41.45
N SER A 36 17.78 -43.96 -40.32
CA SER A 36 17.87 -45.40 -40.05
C SER A 36 17.82 -45.67 -38.55
N ASP A 37 17.57 -46.93 -38.16
CA ASP A 37 17.53 -47.33 -36.75
C ASP A 37 18.87 -47.08 -36.03
N ASP A 38 19.99 -47.28 -36.71
CA ASP A 38 21.33 -47.05 -36.16
C ASP A 38 21.59 -45.59 -35.77
N LEU A 39 20.86 -44.63 -36.37
CA LEU A 39 21.05 -43.20 -36.15
C LEU A 39 20.17 -42.63 -35.02
N LYS A 40 19.16 -43.37 -34.55
CA LYS A 40 18.19 -42.92 -33.53
C LYS A 40 18.85 -42.27 -32.31
N LYS A 41 19.87 -42.93 -31.76
CA LYS A 41 20.60 -42.46 -30.57
C LYS A 41 21.44 -41.20 -30.80
N VAL A 42 22.06 -41.07 -31.98
CA VAL A 42 22.84 -39.87 -32.34
C VAL A 42 21.91 -38.69 -32.61
N TYR A 43 20.81 -38.94 -33.33
CA TYR A 43 19.79 -37.95 -33.62
C TYR A 43 19.16 -37.38 -32.35
N ALA A 44 18.76 -38.22 -31.39
CA ALA A 44 18.22 -37.77 -30.11
C ALA A 44 19.20 -36.84 -29.34
N ARG A 45 20.50 -37.19 -29.30
CA ARG A 45 21.55 -36.34 -28.73
C ARG A 45 21.69 -35.02 -29.46
N ALA A 46 21.61 -35.05 -30.80
CA ALA A 46 21.72 -33.86 -31.62
C ALA A 46 20.55 -32.90 -31.38
N GLN A 47 19.32 -33.40 -31.42
CA GLN A 47 18.08 -32.66 -31.21
C GLN A 47 18.00 -32.05 -29.80
N PHE A 48 18.38 -32.80 -28.76
CA PHE A 48 18.45 -32.25 -27.39
C PHE A 48 19.44 -31.07 -27.28
N ASN A 49 20.64 -31.21 -27.84
CA ASN A 49 21.64 -30.14 -27.83
C ASN A 49 21.21 -28.94 -28.69
N LEU A 50 20.58 -29.19 -29.83
CA LEU A 50 20.03 -28.18 -30.72
C LEU A 50 18.98 -27.35 -29.98
N GLY A 51 18.00 -27.99 -29.34
CA GLY A 51 16.98 -27.30 -28.54
C GLY A 51 17.57 -26.45 -27.42
N PHE A 52 18.60 -26.94 -26.74
CA PHE A 52 19.31 -26.17 -25.71
C PHE A 52 20.01 -24.93 -26.25
N LEU A 53 20.69 -25.03 -27.40
CA LEU A 53 21.38 -23.89 -28.01
C LEU A 53 20.40 -22.87 -28.59
N LEU A 54 19.33 -23.32 -29.25
CA LEU A 54 18.28 -22.47 -29.79
C LEU A 54 17.56 -21.68 -28.69
N LYS A 55 17.24 -22.34 -27.56
CA LYS A 55 16.68 -21.67 -26.38
C LYS A 55 17.61 -20.57 -25.85
N LYS A 56 18.94 -20.80 -25.83
CA LYS A 56 19.92 -19.77 -25.43
C LYS A 56 19.96 -18.58 -26.38
N GLN A 57 19.69 -18.79 -27.67
CA GLN A 57 19.57 -17.73 -28.67
C GLN A 57 18.16 -17.10 -28.72
N ASN A 58 17.27 -17.42 -27.77
CA ASN A 58 15.88 -16.98 -27.76
C ASN A 58 15.06 -17.42 -29.00
N ARG A 59 15.51 -18.44 -29.74
CA ARG A 59 14.79 -19.06 -30.88
C ARG A 59 13.82 -20.12 -30.36
N LEU A 60 12.76 -19.66 -29.68
CA LEU A 60 11.91 -20.51 -28.84
C LEU A 60 11.10 -21.55 -29.63
N VAL A 61 10.60 -21.20 -30.82
CA VAL A 61 9.79 -22.12 -31.66
C VAL A 61 10.64 -23.29 -32.14
N GLU A 62 11.83 -23.00 -32.67
CA GLU A 62 12.75 -24.03 -33.15
C GLU A 62 13.29 -24.88 -31.99
N ALA A 63 13.49 -24.28 -30.81
CA ALA A 63 13.88 -25.01 -29.61
C ALA A 63 12.79 -25.99 -29.16
N GLU A 64 11.52 -25.58 -29.23
CA GLU A 64 10.37 -26.43 -28.91
C GLU A 64 10.32 -27.64 -29.85
N GLU A 65 10.46 -27.41 -31.16
CA GLU A 65 10.47 -28.47 -32.18
C GLU A 65 11.65 -29.45 -31.96
N ALA A 66 12.84 -28.92 -31.70
CA ALA A 66 14.02 -29.75 -31.43
C ALA A 66 13.83 -30.63 -30.17
N TYR A 67 13.21 -30.12 -29.11
CA TYR A 67 12.89 -30.95 -27.94
C TYR A 67 11.80 -31.99 -28.22
N LYS A 68 10.77 -31.66 -29.02
CA LYS A 68 9.72 -32.62 -29.45
C LYS A 68 10.27 -33.76 -30.30
N ASN A 69 11.36 -33.52 -31.03
CA ASN A 69 12.02 -34.53 -31.87
C ASN A 69 12.83 -35.58 -31.08
N VAL A 70 13.01 -35.42 -29.77
CA VAL A 70 13.60 -36.44 -28.91
C VAL A 70 12.50 -37.41 -28.50
N LEU A 71 12.67 -38.70 -28.78
CA LEU A 71 11.67 -39.75 -28.48
C LEU A 71 12.18 -40.70 -27.40
N ARG A 72 11.27 -41.17 -26.52
CA ARG A 72 11.59 -42.07 -25.40
C ARG A 72 12.20 -43.38 -25.87
N GLU A 73 11.69 -43.96 -26.95
CA GLU A 73 12.18 -45.21 -27.56
C GLU A 73 13.61 -45.09 -28.12
N ASP A 74 14.03 -43.88 -28.50
CA ASP A 74 15.36 -43.66 -29.06
C ASP A 74 16.40 -43.56 -27.93
N GLN A 75 16.09 -42.76 -26.88
CA GLN A 75 16.93 -42.51 -25.70
C GLN A 75 16.08 -42.01 -24.51
N ALA A 76 15.65 -42.90 -23.62
CA ALA A 76 14.75 -42.57 -22.51
C ALA A 76 15.30 -41.46 -21.57
N GLU A 77 16.58 -41.52 -21.21
CA GLU A 77 17.20 -40.52 -20.33
C GLU A 77 17.20 -39.10 -20.96
N LEU A 78 17.49 -39.01 -22.26
CA LEU A 78 17.48 -37.72 -22.97
C LEU A 78 16.07 -37.22 -23.22
N TYR A 79 15.12 -38.12 -23.46
CA TYR A 79 13.72 -37.77 -23.56
C TYR A 79 13.22 -37.10 -22.29
N ALA A 80 13.55 -37.65 -21.11
CA ALA A 80 13.23 -37.05 -19.83
C ALA A 80 13.81 -35.62 -19.68
N SER A 81 15.09 -35.43 -20.04
CA SER A 81 15.70 -34.08 -20.04
C SER A 81 15.09 -33.12 -21.06
N ALA A 82 14.69 -33.62 -22.24
CA ALA A 82 14.05 -32.83 -23.29
C ALA A 82 12.64 -32.38 -22.86
N GLN A 83 11.83 -33.29 -22.32
CA GLN A 83 10.49 -33.01 -21.80
C GLN A 83 10.51 -32.01 -20.63
N LEU A 84 11.47 -32.14 -19.70
CA LEU A 84 11.66 -31.13 -18.64
C LEU A 84 11.94 -29.73 -19.23
N ASN A 85 12.87 -29.63 -20.18
CA ASN A 85 13.22 -28.35 -20.79
C ASN A 85 12.08 -27.77 -21.66
N LEU A 86 11.35 -28.64 -22.34
CA LEU A 86 10.15 -28.32 -23.11
C LEU A 86 9.07 -27.73 -22.19
N GLY A 87 8.77 -28.38 -21.06
CA GLY A 87 7.82 -27.86 -20.08
C GLY A 87 8.22 -26.49 -19.53
N ILE A 88 9.50 -26.28 -19.22
CA ILE A 88 10.01 -24.97 -18.77
C ILE A 88 9.83 -23.90 -19.84
N LEU A 89 10.12 -24.23 -21.11
CA LEU A 89 10.00 -23.34 -22.25
C LEU A 89 8.54 -22.95 -22.51
N ILE A 90 7.64 -23.94 -22.58
CA ILE A 90 6.21 -23.77 -22.82
C ILE A 90 5.55 -22.99 -21.68
N LYS A 91 5.92 -23.26 -20.41
CA LYS A 91 5.41 -22.50 -19.25
C LYS A 91 5.76 -21.01 -19.34
N LYS A 92 6.95 -20.65 -19.85
CA LYS A 92 7.33 -19.24 -20.05
C LYS A 92 6.45 -18.53 -21.08
N GLN A 93 5.87 -19.27 -22.01
CA GLN A 93 4.90 -18.78 -23.00
C GLN A 93 3.44 -18.86 -22.48
N GLU A 94 3.24 -19.08 -21.17
CA GLU A 94 1.92 -19.18 -20.52
C GLU A 94 1.01 -20.32 -21.03
N ARG A 95 1.55 -21.27 -21.82
CA ARG A 95 0.84 -22.46 -22.31
C ARG A 95 0.79 -23.56 -21.25
N PHE A 96 0.09 -23.29 -20.15
CA PHE A 96 0.16 -24.09 -18.92
C PHE A 96 -0.23 -25.57 -19.07
N SER A 97 -1.27 -25.89 -19.83
CA SER A 97 -1.73 -27.28 -20.03
C SER A 97 -0.70 -28.13 -20.78
N GLU A 98 -0.04 -27.56 -21.78
CA GLU A 98 1.01 -28.25 -22.53
C GLU A 98 2.28 -28.42 -21.68
N ALA A 99 2.62 -27.42 -20.85
CA ALA A 99 3.73 -27.53 -19.91
C ALA A 99 3.49 -28.62 -18.86
N GLU A 100 2.26 -28.72 -18.33
CA GLU A 100 1.86 -29.79 -17.43
C GLU A 100 2.07 -31.17 -18.06
N GLN A 101 1.63 -31.34 -19.31
CA GLN A 101 1.80 -32.61 -20.02
C GLN A 101 3.28 -32.95 -20.23
N ALA A 102 4.09 -31.97 -20.63
CA ALA A 102 5.53 -32.17 -20.81
C ALA A 102 6.21 -32.61 -19.50
N TYR A 103 5.86 -32.01 -18.35
CA TYR A 103 6.40 -32.47 -17.07
C TYR A 103 5.89 -33.87 -16.66
N LYS A 104 4.61 -34.19 -16.92
CA LYS A 104 4.04 -35.53 -16.66
C LYS A 104 4.68 -36.64 -17.50
N ASN A 105 5.24 -36.30 -18.67
CA ASN A 105 5.96 -37.24 -19.53
C ASN A 105 7.34 -37.64 -18.96
N VAL A 106 7.86 -36.96 -17.94
CA VAL A 106 9.13 -37.29 -17.30
C VAL A 106 8.89 -38.38 -16.27
N LEU A 107 9.57 -39.53 -16.41
CA LEU A 107 9.45 -40.68 -15.51
C LEU A 107 10.72 -40.88 -14.69
N ARG A 108 10.58 -41.27 -13.42
CA ARG A 108 11.72 -41.47 -12.50
C ARG A 108 12.69 -42.56 -13.00
N GLU A 109 12.16 -43.63 -13.59
CA GLU A 109 12.96 -44.73 -14.15
C GLU A 109 13.81 -44.33 -15.36
N ASP A 110 13.35 -43.31 -16.11
CA ASP A 110 14.09 -42.81 -17.28
C ASP A 110 15.26 -41.94 -16.81
N ARG A 111 15.01 -41.07 -15.81
CA ARG A 111 16.00 -40.13 -15.28
C ARG A 111 15.53 -39.48 -13.97
N ALA A 112 16.06 -39.93 -12.84
CA ALA A 112 15.64 -39.49 -11.50
C ALA A 112 15.83 -37.98 -11.25
N ASP A 113 16.97 -37.39 -11.64
CA ASP A 113 17.25 -35.95 -11.46
C ASP A 113 16.30 -35.05 -12.28
N ALA A 114 15.97 -35.46 -13.51
CA ALA A 114 15.01 -34.75 -14.34
C ALA A 114 13.58 -34.89 -13.80
N TYR A 115 13.21 -36.08 -13.31
CA TYR A 115 11.92 -36.32 -12.66
C TYR A 115 11.72 -35.44 -11.44
N ALA A 116 12.72 -35.36 -10.55
CA ALA A 116 12.68 -34.47 -9.37
C ALA A 116 12.41 -33.01 -9.76
N ASN A 117 13.09 -32.50 -10.78
CA ASN A 117 12.87 -31.13 -11.28
C ASN A 117 11.51 -30.95 -11.97
N ALA A 118 11.00 -31.97 -12.67
CA ALA A 118 9.68 -31.94 -13.30
C ALA A 118 8.56 -31.91 -12.25
N GLN A 119 8.68 -32.74 -11.20
CA GLN A 119 7.75 -32.76 -10.07
C GLN A 119 7.75 -31.45 -9.29
N LEU A 120 8.93 -30.84 -9.03
CA LEU A 120 9.01 -29.50 -8.46
C LEU A 120 8.25 -28.46 -9.31
N ASN A 121 8.44 -28.47 -10.63
CA ASN A 121 7.77 -27.54 -11.53
C ASN A 121 6.25 -27.78 -11.64
N LEU A 122 5.80 -29.04 -11.59
CA LEU A 122 4.39 -29.40 -11.48
C LEU A 122 3.79 -28.86 -10.19
N GLY A 123 4.47 -29.05 -9.06
CA GLY A 123 4.02 -28.51 -7.77
C GLY A 123 3.82 -27.00 -7.79
N LEU A 124 4.78 -26.27 -8.36
CA LEU A 124 4.70 -24.82 -8.53
C LEU A 124 3.54 -24.41 -9.46
N LEU A 125 3.35 -25.14 -10.57
CA LEU A 125 2.28 -24.87 -11.53
C LEU A 125 0.90 -25.11 -10.91
N PHE A 126 0.70 -26.26 -10.27
CA PHE A 126 -0.55 -26.60 -9.61
C PHE A 126 -0.89 -25.62 -8.49
N ASN A 127 0.10 -25.20 -7.70
CA ASN A 127 -0.12 -24.20 -6.65
C ASN A 127 -0.60 -22.85 -7.24
N SER A 128 0.00 -22.37 -8.33
CA SER A 128 -0.45 -21.15 -9.01
C SER A 128 -1.87 -21.24 -9.59
N GLN A 129 -2.33 -22.47 -9.87
CA GLN A 129 -3.70 -22.74 -10.32
C GLN A 129 -4.66 -23.09 -9.17
N LYS A 130 -4.21 -22.98 -7.90
CA LYS A 130 -4.96 -23.37 -6.70
C LYS A 130 -5.39 -24.85 -6.69
N ARG A 131 -4.69 -25.73 -7.42
CA ARG A 131 -4.86 -27.20 -7.42
C ARG A 131 -4.02 -27.80 -6.29
N ILE A 132 -4.49 -27.65 -5.06
CA ILE A 132 -3.72 -27.85 -3.83
C ILE A 132 -3.25 -29.29 -3.64
N GLU A 133 -4.14 -30.27 -3.81
CA GLU A 133 -3.83 -31.69 -3.56
C GLU A 133 -2.79 -32.22 -4.56
N GLU A 134 -2.88 -31.76 -5.80
CA GLU A 134 -1.92 -32.11 -6.85
C GLU A 134 -0.56 -31.46 -6.60
N ALA A 135 -0.54 -30.20 -6.14
CA ALA A 135 0.68 -29.50 -5.77
C ALA A 135 1.41 -30.21 -4.62
N GLU A 136 0.68 -30.58 -3.56
CA GLU A 136 1.23 -31.30 -2.41
C GLU A 136 1.84 -32.64 -2.83
N ARG A 137 1.11 -33.42 -3.65
CA ARG A 137 1.59 -34.70 -4.16
C ARG A 137 2.86 -34.54 -5.00
N ALA A 138 2.89 -33.55 -5.88
CA ALA A 138 4.05 -33.29 -6.72
C ALA A 138 5.29 -32.93 -5.89
N TYR A 139 5.17 -32.09 -4.85
CA TYR A 139 6.30 -31.80 -3.97
C TYR A 139 6.77 -33.02 -3.17
N LYS A 140 5.85 -33.86 -2.69
CA LYS A 140 6.19 -35.10 -1.95
C LYS A 140 6.88 -36.15 -2.83
N ASN A 141 6.65 -36.12 -4.15
CA ASN A 141 7.32 -37.01 -5.09
C ASN A 141 8.80 -36.68 -5.33
N VAL A 142 9.27 -35.52 -4.88
CA VAL A 142 10.69 -35.15 -5.00
C VAL A 142 11.47 -35.79 -3.85
N LEU A 143 12.42 -36.66 -4.17
CA LEU A 143 13.25 -37.36 -3.19
C LEU A 143 14.66 -36.75 -3.13
N ARG A 144 15.24 -36.69 -1.93
CA ARG A 144 16.57 -36.10 -1.71
C ARG A 144 17.68 -36.83 -2.46
N GLU A 145 17.57 -38.16 -2.60
CA GLU A 145 18.53 -38.99 -3.34
C GLU A 145 18.49 -38.76 -4.86
N ASP A 146 17.35 -38.29 -5.39
CA ASP A 146 17.18 -38.04 -6.83
C ASP A 146 17.85 -36.72 -7.22
N GLN A 147 17.61 -35.66 -6.44
CA GLN A 147 18.19 -34.34 -6.66
C GLN A 147 18.05 -33.49 -5.38
N VAL A 148 19.19 -33.16 -4.76
CA VAL A 148 19.29 -32.47 -3.46
C VAL A 148 18.73 -31.04 -3.44
N GLU A 149 19.03 -30.23 -4.45
CA GLU A 149 18.55 -28.85 -4.59
C GLU A 149 17.04 -28.79 -4.88
N ALA A 150 16.54 -29.65 -5.77
CA ALA A 150 15.13 -29.74 -6.12
C ALA A 150 14.32 -30.24 -4.92
N TYR A 151 14.86 -31.19 -4.15
CA TYR A 151 14.28 -31.63 -2.89
C TYR A 151 14.17 -30.47 -1.88
N SER A 152 15.24 -29.69 -1.71
CA SER A 152 15.23 -28.54 -0.81
C SER A 152 14.17 -27.50 -1.21
N ALA A 153 14.08 -27.17 -2.50
CA ALA A 153 13.06 -26.28 -3.02
C ALA A 153 11.64 -26.87 -2.87
N ALA A 154 11.46 -28.17 -3.10
CA ALA A 154 10.17 -28.84 -2.95
C ALA A 154 9.70 -28.85 -1.50
N GLN A 155 10.58 -29.15 -0.54
CA GLN A 155 10.27 -29.12 0.89
C GLN A 155 9.96 -27.71 1.39
N LEU A 156 10.70 -26.69 0.94
CA LEU A 156 10.37 -25.29 1.24
C LEU A 156 8.96 -24.91 0.73
N ASN A 157 8.66 -25.22 -0.53
CA ASN A 157 7.35 -24.89 -1.13
C ASN A 157 6.20 -25.72 -0.54
N LEU A 158 6.44 -26.99 -0.20
CA LEU A 158 5.51 -27.83 0.53
C LEU A 158 5.19 -27.23 1.91
N GLY A 159 6.21 -26.77 2.64
CA GLY A 159 6.00 -26.09 3.92
C GLY A 159 5.16 -24.81 3.77
N ILE A 160 5.38 -24.02 2.71
CA ILE A 160 4.58 -22.81 2.42
C ILE A 160 3.13 -23.18 2.13
N LEU A 161 2.90 -24.19 1.29
CA LEU A 161 1.57 -24.69 0.95
C LEU A 161 0.81 -25.12 2.22
N LEU A 162 1.43 -25.98 3.03
CA LEU A 162 0.84 -26.52 4.26
C LEU A 162 0.59 -25.45 5.31
N TYR A 163 1.48 -24.46 5.42
CA TYR A 163 1.29 -23.31 6.30
C TYR A 163 0.03 -22.51 5.92
N ASN A 164 -0.18 -22.25 4.63
CA ASN A 164 -1.37 -21.54 4.14
C ASN A 164 -2.66 -22.34 4.39
N LEU A 165 -2.59 -23.67 4.41
CA LEU A 165 -3.68 -24.57 4.79
C LEU A 165 -3.88 -24.67 6.32
N LYS A 166 -3.05 -23.99 7.11
CA LYS A 166 -3.01 -24.06 8.59
C LYS A 166 -2.61 -25.44 9.14
N SER A 167 -2.03 -26.30 8.32
CA SER A 167 -1.42 -27.59 8.71
C SER A 167 -0.02 -27.38 9.27
N PHE A 168 0.05 -26.75 10.44
CA PHE A 168 1.32 -26.22 10.96
C PHE A 168 2.34 -27.28 11.35
N LYS A 169 1.91 -28.49 11.75
CA LYS A 169 2.84 -29.56 12.15
C LYS A 169 3.60 -30.10 10.94
N GLU A 170 2.87 -30.34 9.87
CA GLU A 170 3.39 -30.83 8.59
C GLU A 170 4.24 -29.75 7.90
N ALA A 171 3.82 -28.47 8.00
CA ALA A 171 4.62 -27.35 7.52
C ALA A 171 5.96 -27.24 8.26
N GLU A 172 5.95 -27.38 9.59
CA GLU A 172 7.16 -27.37 10.42
C GLU A 172 8.12 -28.50 10.02
N GLU A 173 7.60 -29.70 9.77
CA GLU A 173 8.38 -30.85 9.32
C GLU A 173 9.03 -30.59 7.96
N ALA A 174 8.25 -30.13 6.98
CA ALA A 174 8.75 -29.81 5.64
C ALA A 174 9.88 -28.76 5.68
N TYR A 175 9.72 -27.68 6.45
CA TYR A 175 10.79 -26.70 6.61
C TYR A 175 12.04 -27.25 7.31
N LYS A 176 11.88 -28.18 8.27
CA LYS A 176 13.01 -28.82 8.97
C LYS A 176 13.74 -29.84 8.09
N ASN A 177 13.09 -30.36 7.05
CA ASN A 177 13.71 -31.28 6.09
C ASN A 177 14.76 -30.59 5.23
N VAL A 178 14.65 -29.27 5.01
CA VAL A 178 15.64 -28.48 4.28
C VAL A 178 16.91 -28.33 5.13
N LYS A 179 18.06 -28.80 4.61
CA LYS A 179 19.36 -28.71 5.29
C LYS A 179 20.24 -27.68 4.61
N HIS A 180 21.08 -27.00 5.40
CA HIS A 180 22.00 -25.98 4.89
C HIS A 180 22.97 -26.52 3.81
N ILE A 181 23.47 -27.74 4.01
CA ILE A 181 24.33 -28.44 3.05
C ILE A 181 23.62 -28.78 1.73
N ASP A 182 22.29 -28.86 1.74
CA ASP A 182 21.51 -29.18 0.55
C ASP A 182 21.28 -27.94 -0.32
N SER A 183 21.02 -26.81 0.33
CA SER A 183 20.88 -25.50 -0.30
C SER A 183 20.90 -24.42 0.78
N ALA A 184 21.95 -23.60 0.81
CA ALA A 184 22.10 -22.53 1.80
C ALA A 184 20.93 -21.52 1.70
N GLU A 185 20.55 -21.15 0.48
CA GLU A 185 19.46 -20.21 0.21
C GLU A 185 18.11 -20.75 0.67
N ASN A 186 17.71 -21.96 0.23
CA ASN A 186 16.44 -22.56 0.64
C ASN A 186 16.40 -22.82 2.15
N TYR A 187 17.55 -23.15 2.76
CA TYR A 187 17.67 -23.27 4.21
C TYR A 187 17.36 -21.94 4.91
N ALA A 188 17.95 -20.83 4.47
CA ALA A 188 17.69 -19.51 5.05
C ALA A 188 16.21 -19.13 4.99
N TYR A 189 15.54 -19.36 3.85
CA TYR A 189 14.09 -19.17 3.73
C TYR A 189 13.29 -20.11 4.64
N SER A 190 13.70 -21.36 4.77
CA SER A 190 13.04 -22.32 5.67
C SER A 190 13.17 -21.92 7.14
N GLN A 191 14.34 -21.42 7.56
CA GLN A 191 14.53 -20.89 8.91
C GLN A 191 13.69 -19.62 9.14
N LEU A 192 13.60 -18.74 8.15
CA LEU A 192 12.70 -17.58 8.19
C LEU A 192 11.23 -18.01 8.36
N ARG A 193 10.77 -18.99 7.57
CA ARG A 193 9.39 -19.49 7.64
C ARG A 193 9.09 -20.19 8.97
N LEU A 194 10.02 -20.97 9.52
CA LEU A 194 9.91 -21.52 10.87
C LEU A 194 9.80 -20.42 11.92
N GLY A 195 10.58 -19.34 11.78
CA GLY A 195 10.49 -18.17 12.66
C GLY A 195 9.09 -17.57 12.69
N PHE A 196 8.46 -17.35 11.54
CA PHE A 196 7.08 -16.86 11.45
C PHE A 196 6.05 -17.89 11.95
N LEU A 197 6.22 -19.17 11.62
CA LEU A 197 5.32 -20.24 12.09
C LEU A 197 5.25 -20.30 13.62
N TYR A 198 6.38 -20.22 14.31
CA TYR A 198 6.38 -20.18 15.77
C TYR A 198 5.90 -18.84 16.34
N TYR A 199 6.06 -17.74 15.60
CA TYR A 199 5.52 -16.44 16.00
C TYR A 199 3.99 -16.48 16.04
N GLU A 200 3.33 -17.00 15.00
CA GLU A 200 1.86 -17.17 14.96
C GLU A 200 1.33 -18.09 16.08
N GLN A 201 2.11 -19.10 16.46
CA GLN A 201 1.77 -19.99 17.58
C GLN A 201 2.11 -19.38 18.96
N ASN A 202 2.54 -18.12 19.02
CA ASN A 202 2.98 -17.43 20.23
C ASN A 202 4.15 -18.14 20.96
N LYS A 203 4.96 -18.91 20.24
CA LYS A 203 6.17 -19.61 20.75
C LYS A 203 7.41 -18.75 20.53
N ILE A 204 7.48 -17.65 21.27
CA ILE A 204 8.43 -16.54 21.05
C ILE A 204 9.90 -16.99 21.03
N GLU A 205 10.34 -17.82 21.98
CA GLU A 205 11.75 -18.23 22.05
C GLU A 205 12.18 -19.11 20.87
N LEU A 206 11.27 -19.98 20.37
CA LEU A 206 11.52 -20.73 19.15
C LEU A 206 11.56 -19.81 17.94
N SER A 207 10.65 -18.84 17.85
CA SER A 207 10.64 -17.85 16.76
C SER A 207 11.98 -17.11 16.66
N LYS A 208 12.49 -16.55 17.78
CA LYS A 208 13.83 -15.91 17.84
C LYS A 208 14.94 -16.86 17.41
N LYS A 209 14.92 -18.10 17.91
CA LYS A 209 15.91 -19.14 17.57
C LYS A 209 15.95 -19.37 16.07
N TYR A 210 14.82 -19.47 15.39
CA TYR A 210 14.78 -19.74 13.95
C TYR A 210 15.10 -18.51 13.10
N PHE A 211 14.63 -17.31 13.46
CA PHE A 211 15.05 -16.10 12.76
C PHE A 211 16.57 -15.87 12.84
N SER A 212 17.21 -16.14 13.99
CA SER A 212 18.66 -15.96 14.15
C SER A 212 19.52 -16.94 13.35
N LYS A 213 18.94 -18.03 12.84
CA LYS A 213 19.62 -19.00 11.97
C LYS A 213 19.70 -18.56 10.51
N ALA A 214 18.81 -17.69 10.04
CA ALA A 214 18.95 -17.12 8.70
C ALA A 214 20.18 -16.19 8.69
N LYS A 215 21.14 -16.43 7.78
CA LYS A 215 22.36 -15.63 7.64
C LYS A 215 22.35 -14.86 6.34
N ARG A 216 22.92 -13.65 6.35
CA ARG A 216 23.01 -12.79 5.16
C ARG A 216 23.77 -13.45 4.01
N ILE A 217 24.83 -14.20 4.33
CA ILE A 217 25.64 -14.93 3.33
C ILE A 217 24.84 -16.03 2.60
N ASP A 218 23.83 -16.59 3.26
CA ASP A 218 22.96 -17.62 2.68
C ASP A 218 21.86 -16.98 1.81
N SER A 219 21.28 -15.87 2.27
CA SER A 219 20.34 -15.05 1.52
C SER A 219 20.18 -13.68 2.20
N GLY A 220 20.58 -12.61 1.52
CA GLY A 220 20.37 -11.23 2.02
C GLY A 220 18.89 -10.93 2.22
N LEU A 221 18.04 -11.38 1.28
CA LEU A 221 16.60 -11.20 1.35
C LEU A 221 16.00 -11.91 2.57
N ALA A 222 16.24 -13.21 2.76
CA ALA A 222 15.71 -13.94 3.91
C ALA A 222 16.23 -13.36 5.23
N TYR A 223 17.50 -12.94 5.26
CA TYR A 223 18.11 -12.29 6.41
C TYR A 223 17.41 -10.98 6.78
N ALA A 224 17.16 -10.08 5.82
CA ALA A 224 16.48 -8.80 6.07
C ALA A 224 15.08 -9.01 6.68
N TYR A 225 14.32 -9.98 6.19
CA TYR A 225 13.03 -10.35 6.78
C TYR A 225 13.16 -10.94 8.18
N ALA A 226 14.18 -11.79 8.42
CA ALA A 226 14.41 -12.38 9.73
C ALA A 226 14.83 -11.33 10.77
N GLN A 227 15.68 -10.37 10.39
CA GLN A 227 16.05 -9.23 11.24
C GLN A 227 14.82 -8.38 11.59
N TYR A 228 13.95 -8.11 10.61
CA TYR A 228 12.70 -7.40 10.89
C TYR A 228 11.79 -8.18 11.85
N GLY A 229 11.67 -9.50 11.68
CA GLY A 229 10.95 -10.38 12.62
C GLY A 229 11.53 -10.34 14.04
N LEU A 230 12.86 -10.35 14.18
CA LEU A 230 13.53 -10.19 15.48
C LEU A 230 13.24 -8.83 16.11
N TRP A 231 13.21 -7.74 15.34
CA TRP A 231 12.79 -6.43 15.84
C TRP A 231 11.32 -6.44 16.30
N ILE A 232 10.40 -7.05 15.55
CA ILE A 232 8.97 -7.13 15.95
C ILE A 232 8.84 -7.76 17.34
N ILE A 233 9.58 -8.84 17.59
CA ILE A 233 9.53 -9.62 18.83
C ILE A 233 10.24 -8.91 19.99
N THR A 234 11.44 -8.41 19.75
CA THR A 234 12.33 -7.92 20.83
C THR A 234 12.20 -6.42 21.07
N LYS A 235 11.67 -5.68 20.10
CA LYS A 235 11.73 -4.22 20.00
C LYS A 235 13.15 -3.64 20.06
N ASN A 236 14.19 -4.47 19.88
CA ASN A 236 15.57 -4.01 19.87
C ASN A 236 15.94 -3.44 18.50
N VAL A 237 16.28 -2.16 18.47
CA VAL A 237 16.61 -1.40 17.25
C VAL A 237 17.82 -1.93 16.49
N ILE A 238 18.72 -2.70 17.14
CA ILE A 238 19.91 -3.25 16.49
C ILE A 238 19.55 -4.10 15.26
N TYR A 239 18.43 -4.83 15.34
CA TYR A 239 17.99 -5.67 14.25
C TYR A 239 17.53 -4.85 13.03
N LEU A 240 16.93 -3.67 13.22
CA LEU A 240 16.62 -2.77 12.10
C LEU A 240 17.91 -2.24 11.45
N LYS A 241 18.94 -1.94 12.25
CA LYS A 241 20.25 -1.46 11.77
C LYS A 241 21.01 -2.52 10.97
N HIS A 242 20.69 -3.80 11.15
CA HIS A 242 21.25 -4.89 10.35
C HIS A 242 20.57 -5.08 8.99
N ILE A 243 19.56 -4.28 8.62
CA ILE A 243 18.92 -4.40 7.31
C ILE A 243 19.63 -3.46 6.36
N ASN A 244 20.14 -3.98 5.24
CA ASN A 244 20.87 -3.18 4.25
C ASN A 244 20.07 -3.00 2.95
N LEU A 245 20.38 -1.92 2.21
CA LEU A 245 19.74 -1.60 0.93
C LEU A 245 19.89 -2.74 -0.11
N ILE A 246 21.07 -3.36 -0.16
CA ILE A 246 21.40 -4.45 -1.09
C ILE A 246 20.63 -5.74 -0.75
N ASP A 247 20.30 -5.96 0.53
CA ASP A 247 19.58 -7.16 0.96
C ASP A 247 18.12 -7.12 0.48
N ASN A 248 17.45 -5.99 0.70
CA ASN A 248 16.09 -5.73 0.22
C ASN A 248 15.76 -4.24 0.34
N LYS A 249 15.58 -3.56 -0.80
CA LYS A 249 15.27 -2.12 -0.89
C LYS A 249 14.03 -1.72 -0.06
N LYS A 250 12.92 -2.44 -0.21
CA LYS A 250 11.67 -2.14 0.50
C LYS A 250 11.84 -2.25 2.02
N ARG A 251 12.39 -3.36 2.50
CA ARG A 251 12.60 -3.63 3.91
C ARG A 251 13.61 -2.67 4.53
N TYR A 252 14.64 -2.28 3.78
CA TYR A 252 15.57 -1.25 4.17
C TYR A 252 14.85 0.08 4.44
N TYR A 253 14.02 0.58 3.51
CA TYR A 253 13.26 1.81 3.73
C TYR A 253 12.29 1.71 4.91
N THR A 254 11.62 0.57 5.09
CA THR A 254 10.81 0.33 6.30
C THR A 254 11.66 0.42 7.58
N ALA A 255 12.88 -0.12 7.57
CA ALA A 255 13.78 -0.06 8.72
C ALA A 255 14.25 1.38 9.01
N GLN A 256 14.64 2.14 7.97
CA GLN A 256 15.02 3.55 8.08
C GLN A 256 13.87 4.40 8.63
N PHE A 257 12.65 4.21 8.10
CA PHE A 257 11.44 4.86 8.60
C PHE A 257 11.25 4.61 10.10
N LYS A 258 11.27 3.33 10.51
CA LYS A 258 11.06 2.94 11.91
C LYS A 258 12.17 3.42 12.83
N LEU A 259 13.43 3.43 12.39
CA LEU A 259 14.54 3.95 13.18
C LEU A 259 14.38 5.44 13.46
N GLY A 260 14.04 6.24 12.44
CA GLY A 260 13.78 7.67 12.63
C GLY A 260 12.57 7.95 13.52
N GLU A 261 11.47 7.22 13.36
CA GLU A 261 10.27 7.36 14.22
C GLU A 261 10.55 6.98 15.69
N ILE A 262 11.36 5.96 15.95
CA ILE A 262 11.77 5.57 17.31
C ILE A 262 12.64 6.67 17.93
N GLU A 263 13.61 7.20 17.20
CA GLU A 263 14.47 8.30 17.68
C GLU A 263 13.65 9.57 17.94
N TYR A 264 12.73 9.92 17.02
CA TYR A 264 11.80 11.05 17.17
C TYR A 264 10.92 10.94 18.41
N SER A 265 10.43 9.73 18.68
CA SER A 265 9.54 9.47 19.83
C SER A 265 10.27 9.51 21.18
N SER A 266 11.60 9.41 21.21
CA SER A 266 12.38 9.42 22.45
C SER A 266 12.22 10.73 23.25
N ASP A 267 12.46 10.69 24.56
CA ASP A 267 12.35 11.86 25.45
C ASP A 267 13.31 13.00 25.04
N LYS A 268 14.48 12.64 24.50
CA LYS A 268 15.52 13.57 24.05
C LYS A 268 15.97 13.20 22.63
N PRO A 269 15.17 13.54 21.61
CA PRO A 269 15.44 13.14 20.23
C PRO A 269 16.71 13.81 19.71
N ARG A 270 17.58 13.04 19.06
CA ARG A 270 18.72 13.60 18.32
C ARG A 270 18.29 13.86 16.88
N LEU A 271 18.13 15.14 16.54
CA LEU A 271 17.62 15.56 15.23
C LEU A 271 18.50 15.08 14.07
N ASP A 272 19.83 15.13 14.23
CA ASP A 272 20.77 14.62 13.23
C ASP A 272 20.53 13.14 12.93
N ASN A 273 20.38 12.30 13.97
CA ASN A 273 20.12 10.87 13.81
C ASN A 273 18.79 10.60 13.07
N ILE A 274 17.75 11.39 13.35
CA ILE A 274 16.46 11.25 12.68
C ILE A 274 16.63 11.54 11.19
N LEU A 275 17.32 12.63 10.84
CA LEU A 275 17.60 12.99 9.47
C LEU A 275 18.50 11.98 8.78
N ASP A 276 19.52 11.44 9.44
CA ASP A 276 20.39 10.39 8.91
C ASP A 276 19.57 9.19 8.44
N TYR A 277 18.58 8.77 9.23
CA TYR A 277 17.69 7.68 8.84
C TYR A 277 16.74 8.09 7.70
N TRP A 278 16.06 9.21 7.84
CA TRP A 278 15.03 9.65 6.88
C TRP A 278 15.59 10.13 5.53
N ASN A 279 16.86 10.55 5.47
CA ASN A 279 17.56 10.85 4.22
C ASN A 279 17.88 9.60 3.40
N ASN A 280 17.94 8.43 4.03
CA ASN A 280 18.16 7.16 3.31
C ASN A 280 16.90 6.63 2.61
N ILE A 281 15.74 7.28 2.80
CA ILE A 281 14.48 6.90 2.16
C ILE A 281 14.37 7.66 0.82
N SER A 282 14.31 6.92 -0.27
CA SER A 282 14.14 7.48 -1.62
C SER A 282 12.79 8.18 -1.77
N GLU A 283 12.75 9.28 -2.53
CA GLU A 283 11.52 10.04 -2.80
C GLU A 283 10.43 9.21 -3.48
N ASN A 284 10.83 8.20 -4.27
CA ASN A 284 9.92 7.28 -4.95
C ASN A 284 9.41 6.15 -4.04
N SER A 285 9.77 6.17 -2.75
CA SER A 285 9.33 5.17 -1.77
C SER A 285 7.98 5.55 -1.19
N GLU A 286 7.10 4.56 -0.97
CA GLU A 286 5.83 4.71 -0.23
C GLU A 286 6.01 5.32 1.18
N TRP A 287 7.23 5.27 1.72
CA TRP A 287 7.56 5.80 3.05
C TRP A 287 7.94 7.28 3.03
N TYR A 288 8.30 7.85 1.89
CA TYR A 288 8.80 9.24 1.82
C TYR A 288 7.70 10.25 2.11
N SER A 289 6.53 10.07 1.50
CA SER A 289 5.34 10.89 1.74
C SER A 289 5.03 10.96 3.24
N LYS A 290 5.06 9.81 3.93
CA LYS A 290 4.81 9.70 5.38
C LYS A 290 5.76 10.51 6.25
N ILE A 291 7.01 10.70 5.86
CA ILE A 291 8.00 11.43 6.69
C ILE A 291 8.24 12.87 6.25
N TYR A 292 7.84 13.26 5.03
CA TYR A 292 8.37 14.47 4.41
C TYR A 292 8.22 15.72 5.27
N TYR A 293 7.02 16.05 5.72
CA TYR A 293 6.80 17.25 6.52
C TYR A 293 7.53 17.21 7.86
N LYS A 294 7.56 16.03 8.51
CA LYS A 294 8.33 15.85 9.74
C LYS A 294 9.81 16.08 9.48
N LYS A 295 10.34 15.49 8.41
CA LYS A 295 11.72 15.67 7.94
C LYS A 295 12.01 17.14 7.60
N TYR A 296 11.10 17.80 6.91
CA TYR A 296 11.18 19.22 6.52
C TYR A 296 11.28 20.13 7.74
N LEU A 297 10.35 19.97 8.70
CA LEU A 297 10.36 20.76 9.93
C LEU A 297 11.59 20.45 10.78
N ILE A 298 11.97 19.19 10.95
CA ILE A 298 13.20 18.83 11.70
C ILE A 298 14.44 19.44 11.05
N ASN A 299 14.53 19.42 9.71
CA ASN A 299 15.62 20.03 8.96
C ASN A 299 15.65 21.56 9.14
N LYS A 300 14.50 22.24 9.27
CA LYS A 300 14.47 23.65 9.65
C LYS A 300 14.90 23.87 11.09
N ILE A 301 14.35 23.09 12.04
CA ILE A 301 14.63 23.22 13.48
C ILE A 301 16.13 23.08 13.78
N ILE A 302 16.85 22.21 13.07
CA ILE A 302 18.29 21.99 13.31
C ILE A 302 19.15 23.22 13.00
N ASN A 303 18.66 24.10 12.11
CA ASN A 303 19.35 25.30 11.64
C ASN A 303 18.99 26.57 12.44
N ILE A 304 18.21 26.42 13.51
CA ILE A 304 17.78 27.51 14.41
C ILE A 304 18.73 27.66 15.61
N GLN A 305 18.66 28.78 16.34
CA GLN A 305 19.39 28.97 17.59
C GLN A 305 19.12 27.83 18.60
N LYS A 306 20.21 27.26 19.15
CA LYS A 306 20.20 26.04 19.98
C LYS A 306 19.30 26.13 21.23
N ASP A 307 19.14 27.32 21.80
CA ASP A 307 18.32 27.56 22.98
C ASP A 307 16.81 27.56 22.68
N LEU A 308 16.41 27.74 21.42
CA LEU A 308 15.03 27.72 20.97
C LEU A 308 14.65 26.41 20.29
N SER A 309 15.60 25.74 19.64
CA SER A 309 15.36 24.49 18.91
C SER A 309 14.69 23.42 19.77
N THR A 310 15.14 23.23 21.02
CA THR A 310 14.58 22.22 21.94
C THR A 310 13.09 22.48 22.21
N LYS A 311 12.71 23.75 22.42
CA LYS A 311 11.30 24.13 22.65
C LYS A 311 10.46 23.91 21.40
N LEU A 312 10.98 24.26 20.22
CA LEU A 312 10.29 24.05 18.95
C LEU A 312 10.08 22.57 18.64
N VAL A 313 11.05 21.69 18.94
CA VAL A 313 10.86 20.23 18.85
C VAL A 313 9.75 19.77 19.78
N GLU A 314 9.73 20.25 21.01
CA GLU A 314 8.70 19.86 21.99
C GLU A 314 7.30 20.29 21.54
N ILE A 315 7.15 21.55 21.10
CA ILE A 315 5.91 22.06 20.49
C ILE A 315 5.52 21.21 19.29
N PHE A 316 6.47 20.90 18.40
CA PHE A 316 6.20 20.09 17.22
C PHE A 316 5.71 18.68 17.58
N LYS A 317 6.33 18.01 18.55
CA LYS A 317 5.86 16.70 19.05
C LYS A 317 4.45 16.78 19.64
N LYS A 318 4.13 17.88 20.34
CA LYS A 318 2.80 18.11 20.91
C LYS A 318 1.74 18.30 19.83
N VAL A 319 2.05 19.06 18.78
CA VAL A 319 1.18 19.19 17.60
C VAL A 319 0.98 17.84 16.90
N ASP A 320 2.05 17.09 16.64
CA ASP A 320 1.96 15.77 16.01
C ASP A 320 1.12 14.78 16.84
N SER A 321 1.27 14.80 18.16
CA SER A 321 0.44 14.02 19.10
C SER A 321 -1.04 14.40 19.02
N LEU A 322 -1.35 15.70 19.04
CA LEU A 322 -2.71 16.21 18.90
C LEU A 322 -3.34 15.78 17.58
N LEU A 323 -2.63 15.92 16.46
CA LEU A 323 -3.12 15.45 15.16
C LEU A 323 -3.45 13.96 15.17
N ASN A 324 -2.60 13.13 15.76
CA ASN A 324 -2.86 11.69 15.90
C ASN A 324 -4.13 11.38 16.71
N TYR A 325 -4.41 12.15 17.77
CA TYR A 325 -5.64 12.01 18.57
C TYR A 325 -6.90 12.44 17.81
N LEU A 326 -6.79 13.42 16.92
CA LEU A 326 -7.94 13.97 16.18
C LEU A 326 -8.37 13.10 14.99
N ILE A 327 -7.57 12.14 14.53
CA ILE A 327 -7.96 11.24 13.42
C ILE A 327 -9.12 10.35 13.85
N ILE A 328 -10.13 10.23 12.99
CA ILE A 328 -11.27 9.36 13.22
C ILE A 328 -10.86 7.90 12.96
N LYS A 329 -10.84 7.09 14.04
CA LYS A 329 -10.49 5.66 14.01
C LYS A 329 -11.43 4.77 14.85
N ASN A 330 -12.52 5.33 15.39
CA ASN A 330 -13.41 4.59 16.28
C ASN A 330 -14.34 3.70 15.46
N GLU A 331 -14.48 2.44 15.86
CA GLU A 331 -15.41 1.48 15.25
C GLU A 331 -16.88 1.96 15.23
N ASN A 332 -17.25 2.91 16.11
CA ASN A 332 -18.60 3.48 16.18
C ASN A 332 -18.79 4.74 15.29
N GLU A 333 -17.78 5.09 14.50
CA GLU A 333 -17.73 6.27 13.62
C GLU A 333 -17.26 5.90 12.20
N ASP A 334 -17.44 4.65 11.80
CA ASP A 334 -17.09 4.10 10.49
C ASP A 334 -17.92 4.67 9.33
N LEU A 335 -18.99 5.39 9.67
CA LEU A 335 -19.89 6.07 8.74
C LEU A 335 -19.68 7.57 8.81
N ILE A 336 -19.34 8.17 7.67
CA ILE A 336 -19.01 9.58 7.56
C ILE A 336 -19.92 10.22 6.51
N ALA A 337 -20.55 11.33 6.86
CA ALA A 337 -21.49 12.02 6.01
C ALA A 337 -20.84 13.21 5.30
N HIS A 338 -21.10 13.33 4.00
CA HIS A 338 -20.84 14.52 3.21
C HIS A 338 -22.17 15.09 2.73
N TYR A 339 -22.54 16.28 3.22
CA TYR A 339 -23.75 16.98 2.78
C TYR A 339 -23.47 17.78 1.52
N THR A 340 -24.25 17.55 0.48
CA THR A 340 -24.05 18.18 -0.81
C THR A 340 -25.36 18.35 -1.57
N SER A 341 -25.32 19.08 -2.67
CA SER A 341 -26.50 19.32 -3.50
C SER A 341 -26.78 18.13 -4.43
N PRO A 342 -28.04 17.86 -4.81
CA PRO A 342 -28.38 16.88 -5.83
C PRO A 342 -27.56 17.03 -7.12
N SER A 343 -27.35 18.26 -7.59
CA SER A 343 -26.57 18.53 -8.80
C SER A 343 -25.11 18.08 -8.67
N VAL A 344 -24.47 18.40 -7.54
CA VAL A 344 -23.09 17.97 -7.27
C VAL A 344 -23.00 16.45 -7.09
N ALA A 345 -23.93 15.84 -6.36
CA ALA A 345 -23.94 14.40 -6.15
C ALA A 345 -24.11 13.61 -7.45
N LYS A 346 -24.92 14.11 -8.40
CA LYS A 346 -25.04 13.51 -9.74
C LYS A 346 -23.67 13.50 -10.44
N LEU A 347 -22.91 14.59 -10.39
CA LEU A 347 -21.57 14.67 -10.98
C LEU A 347 -20.57 13.67 -10.36
N LEU A 348 -20.66 13.46 -9.04
CA LEU A 348 -19.79 12.52 -8.31
C LEU A 348 -20.12 11.05 -8.62
N ILE A 349 -21.40 10.74 -8.85
CA ILE A 349 -21.85 9.35 -8.99
C ILE A 349 -21.93 8.92 -10.46
N ALA A 350 -22.40 9.79 -11.35
CA ALA A 350 -22.91 9.39 -12.66
C ALA A 350 -21.88 8.86 -13.64
N ASN A 351 -20.57 9.10 -13.48
CA ASN A 351 -19.47 8.65 -14.36
C ASN A 351 -19.88 8.13 -15.77
N ASN A 352 -20.25 9.04 -16.68
CA ASN A 352 -20.66 8.76 -18.07
C ASN A 352 -21.93 7.90 -18.27
N ILE A 353 -22.67 7.53 -17.22
CA ILE A 353 -23.91 6.74 -17.27
C ILE A 353 -25.05 7.51 -17.96
N CYS A 354 -25.03 8.84 -17.95
CA CYS A 354 -26.17 9.67 -18.40
C CYS A 354 -25.89 10.53 -19.65
N GLY A 355 -24.73 10.41 -20.30
CA GLY A 355 -24.39 11.16 -21.53
C GLY A 355 -24.44 12.70 -21.45
N HIS A 356 -24.81 13.28 -20.30
CA HIS A 356 -25.02 14.72 -20.07
C HIS A 356 -24.23 15.25 -18.86
N TYR A 357 -23.58 14.37 -18.10
CA TYR A 357 -22.76 14.74 -16.95
C TYR A 357 -21.33 14.24 -17.16
N ASN A 358 -20.40 15.16 -17.38
CA ASN A 358 -18.98 14.86 -17.28
C ASN A 358 -18.69 14.46 -15.82
N SER A 359 -18.09 13.29 -15.62
CA SER A 359 -17.70 12.81 -14.28
C SER A 359 -16.86 13.87 -13.55
N SER A 360 -17.21 14.19 -12.31
CA SER A 360 -16.41 15.09 -11.48
C SER A 360 -15.88 14.35 -10.26
N ARG A 361 -14.67 14.71 -9.83
CA ARG A 361 -14.09 14.22 -8.58
C ARG A 361 -14.57 15.10 -7.43
N MET A 362 -14.46 14.59 -6.21
CA MET A 362 -14.73 15.41 -5.03
C MET A 362 -13.66 16.50 -4.95
N ARG A 363 -14.07 17.75 -4.71
CA ARG A 363 -13.17 18.89 -4.68
C ARG A 363 -12.96 19.38 -3.25
N LEU A 364 -11.70 19.60 -2.88
CA LEU A 364 -11.31 20.36 -1.70
C LEU A 364 -11.30 21.85 -2.08
N ASN A 365 -11.96 22.70 -1.30
CA ASN A 365 -12.12 24.13 -1.60
C ASN A 365 -11.33 25.00 -0.62
N THR A 366 -11.05 26.24 -1.00
CA THR A 366 -10.34 27.20 -0.15
C THR A 366 -11.10 27.53 1.14
N ILE A 367 -10.35 27.91 2.18
CA ILE A 367 -10.89 28.26 3.50
C ILE A 367 -11.88 29.43 3.48
N ASP A 368 -11.77 30.36 2.52
CA ASP A 368 -12.65 31.54 2.43
C ASP A 368 -14.13 31.19 2.19
N LEU A 369 -14.42 29.92 1.88
CA LEU A 369 -15.78 29.40 1.72
C LEU A 369 -16.35 28.80 3.01
N MET A 370 -15.58 28.78 4.10
CA MET A 370 -16.02 28.23 5.38
C MET A 370 -16.90 29.23 6.14
N ASN A 371 -17.83 28.72 6.94
CA ASN A 371 -18.85 29.53 7.61
C ASN A 371 -18.31 30.37 8.78
N ASP A 372 -17.21 29.93 9.41
CA ASP A 372 -16.63 30.60 10.57
C ASP A 372 -15.57 31.62 10.12
N PRO A 373 -15.84 32.93 10.24
CA PRO A 373 -14.94 33.98 9.78
C PRO A 373 -13.67 34.12 10.63
N THR A 374 -13.60 33.41 11.77
CA THR A 374 -12.42 33.39 12.66
C THR A 374 -11.52 32.18 12.43
N GLU A 375 -11.88 31.30 11.48
CA GLU A 375 -11.02 30.18 11.08
C GLU A 375 -9.68 30.69 10.58
N GLY A 376 -8.60 30.05 11.02
CA GLY A 376 -7.24 30.55 10.76
C GLY A 376 -6.67 31.40 11.90
N GLU A 377 -7.51 32.14 12.64
CA GLU A 377 -7.04 33.13 13.62
C GLU A 377 -7.36 32.76 15.07
N ILE A 378 -8.45 32.02 15.31
CA ILE A 378 -8.90 31.71 16.67
C ILE A 378 -7.84 30.96 17.52
N LEU A 379 -7.02 30.12 16.90
CA LEU A 379 -5.93 29.44 17.59
C LEU A 379 -4.89 30.46 18.11
N ASN A 380 -4.58 31.50 17.33
CA ASN A 380 -3.67 32.56 17.73
C ASN A 380 -4.22 33.30 18.95
N SER A 381 -5.52 33.65 18.93
CA SER A 381 -6.20 34.27 20.07
C SER A 381 -6.17 33.37 21.31
N PHE A 382 -6.43 32.07 21.16
CA PHE A 382 -6.36 31.12 22.26
C PHE A 382 -4.95 31.08 22.88
N LEU A 383 -3.92 31.01 22.06
CA LEU A 383 -2.51 30.95 22.49
C LEU A 383 -1.93 32.32 22.91
N SER A 384 -2.71 33.40 22.80
CA SER A 384 -2.28 34.78 23.08
C SER A 384 -1.10 35.24 22.21
N ILE A 385 -1.14 34.88 20.93
CA ILE A 385 -0.14 35.24 19.92
C ILE A 385 -0.76 36.28 18.97
N SER A 386 0.00 37.29 18.57
CA SER A 386 -0.42 38.25 17.55
C SER A 386 -0.49 37.58 16.16
N SER A 387 -1.57 37.88 15.43
CA SER A 387 -1.77 37.46 14.04
C SER A 387 -0.62 37.89 13.12
N ASP A 388 -0.06 39.08 13.35
CA ASP A 388 0.97 39.68 12.48
C ASP A 388 2.32 38.93 12.50
N LEU A 389 2.53 38.07 13.50
CA LEU A 389 3.80 37.37 13.76
C LEU A 389 3.81 35.93 13.25
N ILE A 390 2.65 35.36 12.94
CA ILE A 390 2.46 33.94 12.60
C ILE A 390 1.56 33.84 11.35
N THR A 391 2.01 34.46 10.25
CA THR A 391 1.40 34.28 8.94
C THR A 391 2.27 33.37 8.08
N THR A 392 1.64 32.52 7.28
CA THR A 392 2.32 31.80 6.20
C THR A 392 1.62 32.16 4.89
N ASN A 393 2.36 32.05 3.78
CA ASN A 393 1.76 32.21 2.44
C ASN A 393 0.94 30.97 2.02
N ASP A 394 0.89 29.93 2.87
CA ASP A 394 0.21 28.69 2.53
C ASP A 394 -1.31 28.85 2.49
N GLN A 395 -1.92 28.08 1.60
CA GLN A 395 -3.33 28.05 1.29
C GLN A 395 -3.91 26.70 1.70
N ALA A 396 -5.00 26.72 2.46
CA ALA A 396 -5.68 25.50 2.87
C ALA A 396 -6.89 25.21 1.99
N PHE A 397 -6.92 23.99 1.48
CA PHE A 397 -8.01 23.37 0.76
C PHE A 397 -8.64 22.29 1.63
N MET A 398 -9.96 22.35 1.84
CA MET A 398 -10.65 21.49 2.78
C MET A 398 -11.85 20.77 2.17
N GLY A 399 -12.09 19.56 2.66
CA GLY A 399 -13.31 18.80 2.46
C GLY A 399 -14.01 18.63 3.80
N CYS A 400 -15.27 19.08 3.88
CA CYS A 400 -16.06 19.08 5.10
C CYS A 400 -16.96 17.84 5.18
N PHE A 401 -16.94 17.21 6.34
CA PHE A 401 -17.70 16.01 6.66
C PHE A 401 -18.29 16.12 8.06
N THR A 402 -19.16 15.18 8.41
CA THR A 402 -19.69 15.07 9.77
C THR A 402 -20.01 13.63 10.09
N LEU A 403 -20.06 13.31 11.39
CA LEU A 403 -20.47 12.00 11.88
C LEU A 403 -22.00 11.83 11.95
N HIS A 404 -22.76 12.88 11.56
CA HIS A 404 -24.22 12.89 11.63
C HIS A 404 -24.85 12.67 10.26
N HIS A 405 -25.32 11.46 10.00
CA HIS A 405 -25.73 11.00 8.66
C HIS A 405 -27.08 11.51 8.17
N ASP A 406 -27.96 11.90 9.08
CA ASP A 406 -29.32 12.32 8.76
C ASP A 406 -29.76 13.36 9.79
N SER A 407 -29.16 14.55 9.71
CA SER A 407 -29.34 15.67 10.64
C SER A 407 -30.08 16.82 9.98
N LEU A 408 -31.16 17.27 10.64
CA LEU A 408 -31.95 18.40 10.17
C LEU A 408 -31.13 19.69 10.11
N ASN A 409 -30.30 19.94 11.12
CA ASN A 409 -29.44 21.13 11.17
C ASN A 409 -28.50 21.16 9.95
N GLN A 410 -27.92 20.01 9.61
CA GLN A 410 -27.05 19.89 8.44
C GLN A 410 -27.82 20.13 7.13
N PHE A 411 -29.03 19.56 6.98
CA PHE A 411 -29.89 19.81 5.81
C PHE A 411 -30.38 21.26 5.68
N ARG A 412 -30.44 22.00 6.79
CA ARG A 412 -30.79 23.44 6.79
C ARG A 412 -29.62 24.32 6.42
N LEU A 413 -28.39 23.90 6.72
CA LEU A 413 -27.18 24.71 6.51
C LEU A 413 -26.50 24.39 5.17
N TYR A 414 -26.44 23.11 4.78
CA TYR A 414 -25.58 22.65 3.69
C TYR A 414 -26.34 21.96 2.55
N GLY A 415 -25.67 21.89 1.39
CA GLY A 415 -26.15 21.15 0.23
C GLY A 415 -27.42 21.71 -0.41
N LYS A 416 -27.75 22.97 -0.15
CA LYS A 416 -28.95 23.61 -0.72
C LYS A 416 -28.87 23.66 -2.24
N GLU A 417 -29.87 23.09 -2.90
CA GLU A 417 -30.18 23.36 -4.30
C GLU A 417 -31.10 24.58 -4.37
N ASP A 418 -30.83 25.52 -5.28
CA ASP A 418 -31.62 26.75 -5.46
C ASP A 418 -31.86 27.53 -4.15
N GLN A 419 -30.88 27.52 -3.24
CA GLN A 419 -30.96 28.16 -1.91
C GLN A 419 -32.09 27.64 -1.01
N LYS A 420 -32.72 26.51 -1.36
CA LYS A 420 -33.84 25.94 -0.60
C LYS A 420 -33.36 25.04 0.54
N GLU A 421 -33.78 25.30 1.77
CA GLU A 421 -33.46 24.43 2.92
C GLU A 421 -34.03 23.01 2.73
N GLY A 422 -33.29 21.99 3.17
CA GLY A 422 -33.71 20.59 3.08
C GLY A 422 -33.79 20.02 1.66
N SER A 423 -33.32 20.74 0.64
CA SER A 423 -33.23 20.26 -0.75
C SER A 423 -31.95 19.47 -1.04
N GLY A 424 -31.00 19.47 -0.10
CA GLY A 424 -29.76 18.73 -0.19
C GLY A 424 -29.90 17.23 0.06
N LEU A 425 -28.76 16.54 0.01
CA LEU A 425 -28.64 15.14 0.38
C LEU A 425 -27.36 14.91 1.20
N SER A 426 -27.30 13.77 1.89
CA SER A 426 -26.15 13.30 2.65
C SER A 426 -25.62 12.01 2.04
N LEU A 427 -24.37 12.03 1.57
CA LEU A 427 -23.64 10.88 1.06
C LEU A 427 -22.90 10.21 2.23
N ILE A 428 -23.20 8.93 2.50
CA ILE A 428 -22.62 8.21 3.64
C ILE A 428 -21.46 7.32 3.14
N LEU A 429 -20.26 7.75 3.45
CA LEU A 429 -19.00 7.13 3.09
C LEU A 429 -18.50 6.22 4.21
N THR A 430 -17.74 5.19 3.85
CA THR A 430 -17.00 4.36 4.81
C THR A 430 -15.66 5.01 5.19
N GLU A 431 -15.11 4.62 6.33
CA GLU A 431 -13.78 5.04 6.77
C GLU A 431 -12.65 4.77 5.74
N GLN A 432 -12.84 3.78 4.86
CA GLN A 432 -11.88 3.41 3.81
C GLN A 432 -11.69 4.50 2.74
N PHE A 433 -12.62 5.45 2.64
CA PHE A 433 -12.48 6.64 1.81
C PHE A 433 -11.34 7.56 2.29
N PHE A 434 -10.87 7.40 3.54
CA PHE A 434 -9.87 8.26 4.16
C PHE A 434 -8.61 7.47 4.55
N GLU A 435 -7.49 8.17 4.72
CA GLU A 435 -6.27 7.58 5.28
C GLU A 435 -6.41 7.37 6.80
N GLN A 436 -5.92 6.25 7.31
CA GLN A 436 -6.06 5.83 8.71
C GLN A 436 -4.79 6.11 9.53
N GLU A 437 -3.72 6.57 8.88
CA GLU A 437 -2.49 7.05 9.50
C GLU A 437 -2.41 8.58 9.44
N ASN A 438 -1.68 9.19 10.38
CA ASN A 438 -1.40 10.61 10.28
C ASN A 438 -0.43 10.84 9.12
N SER A 439 -0.98 11.35 8.02
CA SER A 439 -0.24 11.75 6.83
C SER A 439 -0.44 13.22 6.50
N PHE A 440 -0.62 14.06 7.55
CA PHE A 440 -0.49 15.51 7.39
C PHE A 440 0.82 15.88 6.69
N SER A 441 1.81 14.99 6.73
CA SER A 441 3.07 15.11 6.01
C SER A 441 3.01 15.09 4.49
N ASN A 442 1.95 14.53 3.90
CA ASN A 442 1.74 14.44 2.45
C ASN A 442 1.30 15.77 1.82
N ILE A 443 0.89 16.72 2.66
CA ILE A 443 0.16 17.92 2.27
C ILE A 443 0.98 18.90 1.41
N ARG A 444 2.32 18.90 1.55
CA ARG A 444 3.19 19.86 0.85
C ARG A 444 3.92 19.26 -0.36
N LEU A 445 3.70 17.98 -0.69
CA LEU A 445 4.71 17.20 -1.42
C LEU A 445 4.19 16.28 -2.51
N GLN A 446 3.08 16.59 -3.14
CA GLN A 446 2.74 15.79 -4.32
C GLN A 446 3.49 16.22 -5.59
N ASN A 447 4.53 17.05 -5.46
CA ASN A 447 5.42 17.46 -6.55
C ASN A 447 6.53 16.41 -6.82
N THR A 448 6.16 15.28 -7.41
CA THR A 448 7.05 14.52 -8.31
C THR A 448 6.22 13.78 -9.38
N ASN A 449 6.28 14.28 -10.62
CA ASN A 449 5.97 13.46 -11.79
C ASN A 449 6.93 12.24 -11.78
N ASN A 450 6.42 11.03 -11.55
CA ASN A 450 6.55 9.90 -12.48
C ASN A 450 6.05 8.56 -11.88
N SER A 451 5.13 7.95 -12.63
CA SER A 451 4.79 6.52 -12.72
C SER A 451 4.30 5.79 -11.46
N ILE A 452 2.99 5.88 -11.20
CA ILE A 452 2.23 4.81 -10.56
C ILE A 452 2.07 3.68 -11.60
N SER A 453 3.01 2.73 -11.60
CA SER A 453 2.85 1.46 -12.29
C SER A 453 3.78 0.41 -11.70
N GLU A 454 3.56 0.01 -10.44
CA GLU A 454 4.16 -1.22 -9.88
C GLU A 454 3.52 -1.68 -8.53
N ILE A 455 2.21 -1.46 -8.35
CA ILE A 455 1.48 -1.90 -7.14
C ILE A 455 0.24 -2.71 -7.52
N ILE A 456 0.43 -3.86 -8.18
CA ILE A 456 -0.45 -5.03 -8.01
C ILE A 456 0.40 -6.29 -8.19
N ALA A 457 0.79 -6.92 -7.07
CA ALA A 457 0.94 -8.37 -6.88
C ALA A 457 2.06 -8.67 -5.88
N PHE A 458 1.71 -8.95 -4.62
CA PHE A 458 2.49 -9.91 -3.83
C PHE A 458 1.53 -10.81 -3.06
N GLY A 459 0.76 -11.55 -3.85
CA GLY A 459 0.05 -12.75 -3.44
C GLY A 459 0.50 -13.95 -4.28
N GLU A 460 1.72 -13.96 -4.81
CA GLU A 460 2.30 -15.11 -5.49
C GLU A 460 3.82 -14.91 -5.57
N VAL A 461 4.57 -15.98 -5.34
CA VAL A 461 6.02 -16.03 -5.49
C VAL A 461 6.39 -15.59 -6.92
N GLU A 462 6.94 -14.39 -7.11
CA GLU A 462 7.48 -13.96 -8.40
C GLU A 462 8.68 -14.85 -8.74
N LYS A 463 8.57 -15.78 -9.70
CA LYS A 463 8.57 -15.56 -11.16
C LYS A 463 9.73 -14.67 -11.59
N ASN A 464 10.91 -15.28 -11.66
CA ASN A 464 12.02 -14.73 -12.43
C ASN A 464 11.63 -14.49 -13.88
N ASN A 465 11.92 -13.26 -14.32
CA ASN A 465 12.02 -12.74 -15.68
C ASN A 465 10.72 -12.71 -16.51
N ARG A 466 10.08 -11.54 -16.55
CA ARG A 466 9.33 -11.10 -17.72
C ARG A 466 9.99 -9.88 -18.33
N ASN A 467 10.29 -10.04 -19.62
CA ASN A 467 10.68 -8.98 -20.51
C ASN A 467 9.56 -7.96 -20.63
N ILE A 468 10.01 -6.72 -20.76
CA ILE A 468 9.28 -5.52 -21.11
C ILE A 468 8.53 -5.77 -22.43
N GLU A 469 7.20 -5.85 -22.36
CA GLU A 469 6.33 -5.54 -23.49
C GLU A 469 5.65 -4.21 -23.18
N THR A 470 6.24 -3.15 -23.74
CA THR A 470 5.63 -1.85 -23.94
C THR A 470 4.38 -2.04 -24.82
N SER A 471 3.21 -2.10 -24.19
CA SER A 471 1.96 -1.77 -24.87
C SER A 471 1.87 -0.25 -24.94
N SER A 472 1.52 0.23 -26.12
CA SER A 472 1.40 1.63 -26.52
C SER A 472 0.71 2.48 -25.43
N VAL A 473 1.50 3.36 -24.82
CA VAL A 473 1.03 4.44 -23.97
C VAL A 473 0.26 5.42 -24.86
N ASP A 474 -1.06 5.41 -24.74
CA ASP A 474 -1.85 6.60 -25.04
C ASP A 474 -1.41 7.70 -24.06
N GLU A 475 -0.73 8.72 -24.58
CA GLU A 475 -0.21 9.90 -23.87
C GLU A 475 -1.32 10.85 -23.36
N SER A 476 -2.39 10.34 -22.74
CA SER A 476 -3.49 11.16 -22.23
C SER A 476 -3.86 10.82 -20.77
N SER A 477 -3.09 11.35 -19.82
CA SER A 477 -3.59 12.19 -18.70
C SER A 477 -2.58 12.25 -17.55
N ASN A 478 -1.89 13.38 -17.40
CA ASN A 478 -1.36 13.82 -16.11
C ASN A 478 -2.56 14.14 -15.20
N SER A 479 -3.04 13.19 -14.40
CA SER A 479 -4.16 13.45 -13.50
C SER A 479 -3.71 14.36 -12.35
N LYS A 480 -4.12 15.64 -12.36
CA LYS A 480 -3.90 16.64 -11.30
C LYS A 480 -4.74 16.35 -10.04
N VAL A 481 -4.48 15.22 -9.38
CA VAL A 481 -5.37 14.72 -8.34
C VAL A 481 -4.59 14.16 -7.15
N ILE A 482 -5.03 14.52 -5.94
CA ILE A 482 -4.35 14.11 -4.72
C ILE A 482 -4.78 12.74 -4.18
N GLU A 483 -3.89 12.12 -3.41
CA GLU A 483 -4.13 10.82 -2.77
C GLU A 483 -5.08 10.95 -1.57
N LYS A 484 -5.47 9.80 -1.00
CA LYS A 484 -6.26 9.80 0.23
C LYS A 484 -5.51 10.50 1.37
N LEU A 485 -6.29 11.28 2.13
CA LEU A 485 -5.85 12.03 3.30
C LEU A 485 -6.69 11.63 4.52
N PRO A 486 -6.15 11.80 5.73
CA PRO A 486 -6.86 11.47 6.96
C PRO A 486 -8.00 12.45 7.22
N LEU A 487 -9.05 11.92 7.84
CA LEU A 487 -10.17 12.70 8.34
C LEU A 487 -9.93 13.07 9.79
N TYR A 488 -9.81 14.36 10.06
CA TYR A 488 -9.61 14.90 11.40
C TYR A 488 -10.91 15.44 11.98
N ARG A 489 -11.08 15.31 13.28
CA ARG A 489 -12.09 16.03 14.05
C ARG A 489 -11.75 17.51 14.14
N CYS A 490 -12.77 18.36 14.03
CA CYS A 490 -12.62 19.75 14.41
C CYS A 490 -12.61 19.91 15.94
N ILE A 491 -11.87 20.90 16.40
CA ILE A 491 -11.80 21.36 17.78
C ILE A 491 -12.58 22.67 17.86
N TYR A 492 -13.44 22.79 18.87
CA TYR A 492 -14.21 24.00 19.12
C TYR A 492 -13.66 24.68 20.36
N ILE A 493 -13.28 25.96 20.22
CA ILE A 493 -12.68 26.74 21.29
C ILE A 493 -13.54 27.96 21.57
N ASP A 494 -13.80 28.19 22.85
CA ASP A 494 -14.21 29.49 23.36
C ASP A 494 -12.95 30.21 23.87
N PRO A 495 -12.48 31.29 23.18
CA PRO A 495 -11.24 31.97 23.57
C PRO A 495 -11.34 32.63 24.94
N ASP A 496 -12.54 33.02 25.38
CA ASP A 496 -12.77 33.74 26.63
C ASP A 496 -12.79 32.78 27.82
N SER A 497 -13.61 31.72 27.73
CA SER A 497 -13.72 30.73 28.80
C SER A 497 -12.63 29.65 28.75
N LYS A 498 -11.82 29.63 27.68
CA LYS A 498 -10.86 28.55 27.35
C LYS A 498 -11.50 27.16 27.26
N LEU A 499 -12.82 27.08 27.04
CA LEU A 499 -13.51 25.80 26.90
C LEU A 499 -13.14 25.18 25.56
N ILE A 500 -12.68 23.92 25.60
CA ILE A 500 -12.35 23.14 24.41
C ILE A 500 -13.32 21.97 24.30
N GLU A 501 -13.96 21.82 23.15
CA GLU A 501 -14.79 20.67 22.78
C GLU A 501 -14.30 20.08 21.46
N ILE A 502 -14.71 18.86 21.13
CA ILE A 502 -14.31 18.16 19.90
C ILE A 502 -15.54 17.64 19.17
N SER A 503 -15.46 17.49 17.85
CA SER A 503 -16.55 16.90 17.06
C SER A 503 -16.77 15.43 17.44
N HIS A 504 -18.03 15.04 17.65
CA HIS A 504 -18.43 13.69 18.03
C HIS A 504 -19.88 13.39 17.59
N ARG A 505 -20.30 12.14 17.75
CA ARG A 505 -21.69 11.71 17.51
C ARG A 505 -22.61 12.17 18.62
N GLU A 506 -23.87 12.42 18.25
CA GLU A 506 -24.94 12.67 19.22
C GLU A 506 -25.74 11.41 19.52
N GLU A 507 -26.25 11.32 20.76
CA GLU A 507 -26.95 10.15 21.29
C GLU A 507 -28.10 9.70 20.40
N TRP A 508 -28.93 10.64 19.96
CA TRP A 508 -30.12 10.33 19.16
C TRP A 508 -29.74 9.72 17.80
N THR A 509 -28.62 10.17 17.18
CA THR A 509 -28.13 9.58 15.93
C THR A 509 -27.67 8.14 16.13
N PHE A 510 -27.05 7.87 17.28
CA PHE A 510 -26.56 6.56 17.68
C PHE A 510 -27.73 5.60 17.94
N CYS A 511 -28.70 6.03 18.74
CA CYS A 511 -29.90 5.26 19.09
C CYS A 511 -30.76 4.96 17.85
N ARG A 512 -30.88 5.92 16.93
CA ARG A 512 -31.59 5.71 15.65
C ARG A 512 -30.90 4.66 14.77
N GLU A 513 -29.57 4.66 14.72
CA GLU A 513 -28.81 3.65 13.98
C GLU A 513 -28.92 2.26 14.63
N ALA A 514 -28.81 2.19 15.95
CA ALA A 514 -28.95 0.96 16.73
C ALA A 514 -30.40 0.44 16.80
N LYS A 515 -31.38 1.26 16.40
CA LYS A 515 -32.83 1.02 16.59
C LYS A 515 -33.17 0.64 18.05
N SER A 516 -32.50 1.29 19.00
CA SER A 516 -32.66 1.04 20.44
C SER A 516 -32.57 2.34 21.21
N SER A 517 -33.39 2.49 22.26
CA SER A 517 -33.35 3.63 23.18
C SER A 517 -32.35 3.46 24.32
N LYS A 518 -31.76 2.28 24.47
CA LYS A 518 -30.65 1.99 25.40
C LYS A 518 -29.56 1.27 24.65
N SER A 519 -28.35 1.80 24.70
CA SER A 519 -27.22 1.26 23.96
C SER A 519 -25.98 1.28 24.84
N ASP A 520 -25.56 0.12 25.32
CA ASP A 520 -24.28 -0.03 26.03
C ASP A 520 -23.11 0.49 25.17
N LYS A 521 -23.26 0.43 23.84
CA LYS A 521 -22.30 1.01 22.90
C LYS A 521 -22.25 2.54 22.97
N TRP A 522 -23.37 3.21 23.21
CA TRP A 522 -23.41 4.67 23.39
C TRP A 522 -22.70 5.08 24.68
N GLU A 523 -22.97 4.40 25.79
CA GLU A 523 -22.29 4.69 27.06
C GLU A 523 -20.78 4.49 26.97
N LYS A 524 -20.35 3.39 26.32
CA LYS A 524 -18.94 3.13 26.01
C LYS A 524 -18.35 4.25 25.14
N TYR A 525 -19.02 4.60 24.05
CA TYR A 525 -18.60 5.65 23.13
C TYR A 525 -18.47 7.01 23.83
N LEU A 526 -19.45 7.41 24.65
CA LEU A 526 -19.44 8.66 25.40
C LEU A 526 -18.26 8.72 26.37
N LYS A 527 -17.93 7.59 27.03
CA LYS A 527 -16.75 7.49 27.89
C LYS A 527 -15.45 7.65 27.11
N ASP A 528 -15.35 7.03 25.93
CA ASP A 528 -14.18 7.14 25.05
C ASP A 528 -13.99 8.57 24.54
N ILE A 529 -15.06 9.24 24.10
CA ILE A 529 -15.04 10.63 23.65
C ILE A 529 -14.69 11.58 24.80
N LYS A 530 -15.23 11.35 26.00
CA LYS A 530 -14.87 12.14 27.18
C LYS A 530 -13.37 12.05 27.45
N LYS A 531 -12.81 10.83 27.45
CA LYS A 531 -11.37 10.61 27.62
C LYS A 531 -10.57 11.34 26.54
N LEU A 532 -10.95 11.20 25.28
CA LEU A 532 -10.29 11.88 24.17
C LEU A 532 -10.31 13.40 24.32
N ARG A 533 -11.46 13.98 24.67
CA ARG A 533 -11.62 15.41 24.91
C ARG A 533 -10.73 15.89 26.05
N ASP A 534 -10.70 15.16 27.16
CA ASP A 534 -9.89 15.52 28.32
C ASP A 534 -8.39 15.46 27.97
N GLN A 535 -7.96 14.49 27.15
CA GLN A 535 -6.60 14.44 26.59
C GLN A 535 -6.27 15.62 25.67
N VAL A 536 -7.18 16.01 24.77
CA VAL A 536 -7.01 17.18 23.90
C VAL A 536 -6.88 18.47 24.74
N ARG A 537 -7.71 18.63 25.78
CA ARG A 537 -7.63 19.77 26.71
C ARG A 537 -6.29 19.87 27.40
N GLU A 538 -5.81 18.75 27.96
CA GLU A 538 -4.52 18.70 28.64
C GLU A 538 -3.38 19.08 27.68
N GLU A 539 -3.40 18.54 26.47
CA GLU A 539 -2.35 18.83 25.49
C GLU A 539 -2.39 20.27 24.96
N PHE A 540 -3.57 20.88 24.80
CA PHE A 540 -3.68 22.31 24.49
C PHE A 540 -3.14 23.20 25.61
N GLN A 541 -3.38 22.84 26.87
CA GLN A 541 -2.80 23.57 28.00
C GLN A 541 -1.27 23.46 28.03
N ASN A 542 -0.74 22.27 27.78
CA ASN A 542 0.70 22.05 27.66
C ASN A 542 1.30 22.87 26.51
N LEU A 543 0.62 22.88 25.36
CA LEU A 543 1.02 23.65 24.18
C LEU A 543 1.08 25.15 24.49
N GLU A 544 0.05 25.69 25.14
CA GLU A 544 0.01 27.09 25.57
C GLU A 544 1.18 27.43 26.53
N ASN A 545 1.45 26.55 27.50
CA ASN A 545 2.54 26.73 28.46
C ASN A 545 3.93 26.74 27.81
N LEU A 546 4.11 25.96 26.73
CA LEU A 546 5.36 25.93 25.96
C LEU A 546 5.52 27.16 25.06
N ILE A 547 4.42 27.58 24.42
CA ILE A 547 4.45 28.64 23.42
C ILE A 547 4.56 30.02 24.06
N LYS A 548 3.80 30.33 25.13
CA LYS A 548 3.82 31.66 25.77
C LYS A 548 5.24 32.19 26.05
N PRO A 549 6.12 31.48 26.78
CA PRO A 549 7.47 31.97 27.05
C PRO A 549 8.38 32.00 25.81
N LEU A 550 8.14 31.14 24.83
CA LEU A 550 8.87 31.15 23.56
C LEU A 550 8.50 32.38 22.74
N TYR A 551 7.20 32.61 22.57
CA TYR A 551 6.64 33.73 21.82
C TYR A 551 7.05 35.07 22.42
N GLN A 552 7.00 35.23 23.75
CA GLN A 552 7.46 36.45 24.42
C GLN A 552 8.90 36.79 24.00
N LYS A 553 9.81 35.82 24.05
CA LYS A 553 11.20 35.99 23.66
C LYS A 553 11.39 36.31 22.17
N ILE A 554 10.61 35.68 21.29
CA ILE A 554 10.62 35.98 19.84
C ILE A 554 10.14 37.42 19.61
N SER A 555 9.06 37.83 20.27
CA SER A 555 8.42 39.14 20.10
C SER A 555 9.30 40.31 20.56
N GLU A 556 10.13 40.11 21.59
CA GLU A 556 11.10 41.12 22.07
C GLU A 556 12.14 41.51 21.01
N ASN A 557 12.46 40.62 20.06
CA ASN A 557 13.41 40.90 18.99
C ASN A 557 13.08 40.14 17.69
N ILE A 558 11.96 40.49 17.07
CA ILE A 558 11.46 39.77 15.89
C ILE A 558 12.44 39.73 14.71
N LYS A 559 13.21 40.81 14.49
CA LYS A 559 14.22 40.88 13.42
C LYS A 559 15.33 39.84 13.60
N LYS A 560 15.66 39.50 14.85
CA LYS A 560 16.64 38.45 15.17
C LYS A 560 16.04 37.05 15.03
N TYR A 561 14.75 36.91 15.34
CA TYR A 561 14.05 35.62 15.47
C TYR A 561 13.01 35.37 14.37
N THR A 562 13.25 35.91 13.17
CA THR A 562 12.28 35.83 12.06
C THR A 562 12.06 34.38 11.62
N ASN A 563 13.15 33.62 11.44
CA ASN A 563 13.08 32.21 11.05
C ASN A 563 12.36 31.36 12.11
N GLU A 564 12.55 31.66 13.39
CA GLU A 564 11.90 30.98 14.50
C GLU A 564 10.40 31.28 14.57
N ALA A 565 10.00 32.51 14.28
CA ALA A 565 8.59 32.90 14.20
C ALA A 565 7.90 32.17 13.02
N GLU A 566 8.51 32.19 11.84
CA GLU A 566 8.02 31.47 10.65
C GLU A 566 7.90 29.96 10.92
N LEU A 567 8.92 29.37 11.55
CA LEU A 567 8.91 27.94 11.88
C LEU A 567 7.85 27.58 12.92
N LEU A 568 7.63 28.43 13.92
CA LEU A 568 6.52 28.25 14.86
C LEU A 568 5.17 28.30 14.13
N ALA A 569 5.01 29.20 13.17
CA ALA A 569 3.81 29.27 12.32
C ALA A 569 3.58 28.00 11.52
N GLU A 570 4.63 27.49 10.86
CA GLU A 570 4.56 26.24 10.12
C GLU A 570 4.22 25.07 11.07
N ILE A 571 4.84 24.98 12.25
CA ILE A 571 4.52 23.92 13.22
C ILE A 571 3.04 23.93 13.63
N LEU A 572 2.44 25.11 13.82
CA LEU A 572 1.04 25.26 14.27
C LEU A 572 0.00 25.18 13.13
N LEU A 573 0.45 25.35 11.89
CA LEU A 573 -0.38 25.34 10.68
C LEU A 573 -1.41 24.20 10.62
N PRO A 574 -1.08 22.95 10.98
CA PRO A 574 -2.05 21.86 10.96
C PRO A 574 -3.25 22.07 11.89
N LEU A 575 -3.01 22.58 13.10
CA LEU A 575 -4.06 22.81 14.08
C LEU A 575 -4.89 24.04 13.73
N ARG A 576 -4.26 25.04 13.11
CA ARG A 576 -4.89 26.30 12.71
C ARG A 576 -6.16 26.09 11.90
N PHE A 577 -6.17 25.06 11.05
CA PHE A 577 -7.26 24.72 10.15
C PHE A 577 -8.22 23.64 10.68
N LEU A 578 -7.98 23.14 11.88
CA LEU A 578 -8.85 22.21 12.59
C LEU A 578 -9.60 22.86 13.75
N VAL A 579 -9.22 24.08 14.14
CA VAL A 579 -9.87 24.83 15.22
C VAL A 579 -10.95 25.76 14.66
N LYS A 580 -12.11 25.75 15.30
CA LYS A 580 -13.27 26.60 15.04
C LYS A 580 -13.74 27.29 16.31
N HIS A 581 -14.49 28.37 16.16
CA HIS A 581 -15.16 29.03 17.26
C HIS A 581 -16.27 28.16 17.86
N MET A 582 -16.41 28.19 19.19
CA MET A 582 -17.40 27.40 19.94
C MET A 582 -18.85 27.60 19.45
N ALA A 583 -19.15 28.80 18.94
CA ALA A 583 -20.46 29.12 18.35
C ALA A 583 -20.87 28.20 17.19
N PHE A 584 -19.91 27.58 16.50
CA PHE A 584 -20.16 26.66 15.39
C PHE A 584 -20.15 25.18 15.81
N LYS A 585 -20.13 24.88 17.11
CA LYS A 585 -20.09 23.49 17.63
C LYS A 585 -21.22 22.62 17.08
N GLU A 586 -22.38 23.18 16.80
CA GLU A 586 -23.53 22.43 16.24
C GLU A 586 -23.23 21.80 14.87
N GLU A 587 -22.22 22.28 14.14
CA GLU A 587 -21.81 21.72 12.86
C GLU A 587 -21.20 20.31 13.01
N GLN A 588 -20.61 19.99 14.18
CA GLN A 588 -19.94 18.70 14.46
C GLN A 588 -19.05 18.23 13.28
N GLU A 589 -18.33 19.20 12.72
CA GLU A 589 -17.54 19.07 11.51
C GLU A 589 -16.28 18.21 11.71
N CYS A 590 -15.91 17.50 10.66
CA CYS A 590 -14.66 16.79 10.49
C CYS A 590 -14.08 17.17 9.12
N ARG A 591 -12.75 17.21 9.01
CA ARG A 591 -12.05 17.78 7.85
C ARG A 591 -11.00 16.86 7.27
N VAL A 592 -10.98 16.80 5.96
CA VAL A 592 -9.75 16.54 5.20
C VAL A 592 -9.14 17.90 4.89
N VAL A 593 -7.84 18.07 5.14
CA VAL A 593 -7.14 19.34 4.91
C VAL A 593 -5.91 19.08 4.03
N TYR A 594 -5.73 19.92 3.02
CA TYR A 594 -4.54 19.99 2.17
C TYR A 594 -4.06 21.44 2.09
N VAL A 595 -2.87 21.70 2.61
CA VAL A 595 -2.19 22.99 2.68
C VAL A 595 -1.03 23.07 1.68
N THR A 596 -1.10 24.00 0.73
CA THR A 596 -0.05 24.18 -0.29
C THR A 596 0.12 25.65 -0.71
N GLN A 597 1.01 25.93 -1.66
CA GLN A 597 1.19 27.26 -2.26
C GLN A 597 0.36 27.39 -3.55
N TRP A 598 0.12 28.63 -4.00
CA TRP A 598 -0.69 28.90 -5.20
C TRP A 598 -0.10 28.34 -6.50
N ASP A 599 1.22 28.16 -6.56
CA ASP A 599 1.95 27.65 -7.72
C ASP A 599 2.03 26.11 -7.77
N ASP A 600 1.41 25.42 -6.81
CA ASP A 600 1.30 23.96 -6.82
C ASP A 600 0.42 23.49 -8.01
N HIS A 601 0.91 22.50 -8.75
CA HIS A 601 0.25 21.98 -9.95
C HIS A 601 -1.08 21.25 -9.69
N PHE A 602 -1.39 20.87 -8.44
CA PHE A 602 -2.72 20.36 -8.05
C PHE A 602 -3.75 21.46 -7.90
N VAL A 603 -3.33 22.71 -7.69
CA VAL A 603 -4.24 23.84 -7.55
C VAL A 603 -4.85 24.14 -8.93
N GLN A 604 -6.18 24.12 -8.96
CA GLN A 604 -6.96 24.36 -10.17
C GLN A 604 -7.92 25.52 -9.93
N TYR A 605 -8.25 26.26 -10.98
CA TYR A 605 -9.23 27.34 -10.95
C TYR A 605 -10.48 26.94 -11.72
N ASP A 606 -11.65 27.05 -11.09
CA ASP A 606 -12.94 26.88 -11.75
C ASP A 606 -13.44 28.25 -12.21
N GLU A 607 -13.41 28.52 -13.51
CA GLU A 607 -13.86 29.78 -14.10
C GLU A 607 -15.36 30.05 -13.87
N ASN A 608 -16.19 29.01 -13.85
CA ASN A 608 -17.64 29.15 -13.68
C ASN A 608 -17.99 29.53 -12.25
N LEU A 609 -17.29 28.91 -11.29
CA LEU A 609 -17.51 29.11 -9.86
C LEU A 609 -16.58 30.19 -9.27
N LYS A 610 -15.64 30.71 -10.07
CA LYS A 610 -14.63 31.71 -9.74
C LYS A 610 -13.85 31.38 -8.47
N ARG A 611 -13.43 30.13 -8.33
CA ARG A 611 -12.76 29.64 -7.10
C ARG A 611 -11.69 28.63 -7.39
N PHE A 612 -10.70 28.60 -6.50
CA PHE A 612 -9.66 27.57 -6.54
C PHE A 612 -10.13 26.29 -5.84
N TYR A 613 -9.65 25.16 -6.34
CA TYR A 613 -9.95 23.85 -5.79
C TYR A 613 -8.80 22.87 -6.06
N ILE A 614 -8.85 21.75 -5.34
CA ILE A 614 -8.00 20.58 -5.58
C ILE A 614 -8.91 19.36 -5.72
N ASP A 615 -8.67 18.53 -6.73
CA ASP A 615 -9.39 17.28 -6.90
C ASP A 615 -8.86 16.22 -5.93
N TYR A 616 -9.76 15.57 -5.20
CA TYR A 616 -9.49 14.45 -4.31
C TYR A 616 -9.66 13.12 -5.06
N GLY A 617 -8.65 12.26 -5.01
CA GLY A 617 -8.54 11.10 -5.90
C GLY A 617 -9.40 9.90 -5.59
N GLN A 618 -10.15 9.93 -4.50
CA GLN A 618 -11.00 8.81 -4.12
C GLN A 618 -12.32 8.84 -4.89
N ASP A 619 -12.67 7.71 -5.50
CA ASP A 619 -14.01 7.54 -6.07
C ASP A 619 -15.02 7.43 -4.92
N VAL A 620 -15.94 8.39 -4.89
CA VAL A 620 -17.03 8.48 -3.91
C VAL A 620 -17.87 7.21 -3.97
N VAL A 621 -18.15 6.69 -5.16
CA VAL A 621 -19.08 5.57 -5.37
C VAL A 621 -18.55 4.26 -4.79
N THR A 622 -17.25 4.01 -4.90
CA THR A 622 -16.59 2.81 -4.35
C THR A 622 -16.82 2.67 -2.85
N HIS A 623 -16.86 3.79 -2.13
CA HIS A 623 -16.98 3.83 -0.68
C HIS A 623 -18.36 4.29 -0.19
N LEU A 624 -19.32 4.49 -1.10
CA LEU A 624 -20.66 4.96 -0.78
C LEU A 624 -21.53 3.83 -0.23
N LYS A 625 -22.01 3.96 1.00
CA LYS A 625 -22.84 2.96 1.67
C LYS A 625 -24.33 3.29 1.57
N LYS A 626 -24.68 4.57 1.73
CA LYS A 626 -26.07 5.06 1.78
C LYS A 626 -26.17 6.50 1.29
N ILE A 627 -27.37 6.89 0.85
CA ILE A 627 -27.73 8.30 0.59
C ILE A 627 -28.98 8.64 1.40
N TYR A 628 -28.95 9.73 2.16
CA TYR A 628 -30.15 10.33 2.75
C TYR A 628 -30.55 11.57 1.95
N LEU A 629 -31.75 11.56 1.39
CA LEU A 629 -32.36 12.71 0.74
C LEU A 629 -33.00 13.61 1.79
N GLY A 630 -32.72 14.92 1.71
CA GLY A 630 -33.40 15.90 2.52
C GLY A 630 -34.91 15.95 2.24
N PRO A 631 -35.72 16.53 3.15
CA PRO A 631 -37.18 16.55 3.04
C PRO A 631 -37.73 17.17 1.75
N HIS A 632 -36.97 18.06 1.10
CA HIS A 632 -37.36 18.68 -0.18
C HIS A 632 -36.67 18.06 -1.40
N ALA A 633 -35.87 17.02 -1.22
CA ALA A 633 -35.13 16.32 -2.29
C ALA A 633 -35.81 15.02 -2.77
N LEU A 634 -37.02 14.69 -2.29
CA LEU A 634 -37.68 13.41 -2.61
C LEU A 634 -37.82 13.12 -4.11
N ARG A 635 -38.00 14.16 -4.93
CA ARG A 635 -38.15 14.03 -6.38
C ARG A 635 -36.92 13.41 -7.05
N GLU A 636 -35.76 13.50 -6.42
CA GLU A 636 -34.48 12.98 -6.92
C GLU A 636 -34.28 11.49 -6.60
N LYS A 637 -35.18 10.87 -5.83
CA LYS A 637 -35.01 9.49 -5.36
C LYS A 637 -34.78 8.49 -6.50
N ASN A 638 -35.66 8.49 -7.50
CA ASN A 638 -35.56 7.55 -8.63
C ASN A 638 -34.26 7.75 -9.42
N MET A 639 -33.77 8.98 -9.51
CA MET A 639 -32.53 9.29 -10.19
C MET A 639 -31.33 8.68 -9.46
N PHE A 640 -31.23 8.84 -8.14
CA PHE A 640 -30.13 8.24 -7.38
C PHE A 640 -30.22 6.72 -7.30
N GLU A 641 -31.42 6.14 -7.25
CA GLU A 641 -31.61 4.68 -7.38
C GLU A 641 -31.08 4.17 -8.73
N TYR A 642 -31.39 4.88 -9.82
CA TYR A 642 -30.86 4.57 -11.15
C TYR A 642 -29.33 4.64 -11.20
N LEU A 643 -28.72 5.74 -10.71
CA LEU A 643 -27.27 5.92 -10.75
C LEU A 643 -26.52 4.85 -9.95
N CYS A 644 -26.97 4.57 -8.72
CA CYS A 644 -26.33 3.59 -7.85
C CYS A 644 -26.47 2.16 -8.38
N SER A 645 -27.59 1.82 -9.02
CA SER A 645 -27.79 0.51 -9.65
C SER A 645 -26.83 0.30 -10.84
N HIS A 646 -26.65 1.31 -11.68
CA HIS A 646 -25.69 1.25 -12.80
C HIS A 646 -24.23 1.20 -12.32
N ALA A 647 -23.90 1.94 -11.26
CA ALA A 647 -22.58 1.84 -10.64
C ALA A 647 -22.25 0.41 -10.18
N LYS A 648 -23.22 -0.29 -9.60
CA LYS A 648 -23.08 -1.70 -9.19
C LYS A 648 -22.94 -2.64 -10.39
N GLN A 649 -23.75 -2.47 -11.43
CA GLN A 649 -23.65 -3.28 -12.66
C GLN A 649 -22.29 -3.15 -13.34
N ASN A 650 -21.68 -1.97 -13.25
CA ASN A 650 -20.34 -1.70 -13.78
C ASN A 650 -19.20 -2.01 -12.79
N ASN A 651 -19.47 -2.78 -11.72
CA ASN A 651 -18.50 -3.17 -10.69
C ASN A 651 -17.73 -2.01 -10.02
N ARG A 652 -18.31 -0.80 -9.95
CA ARG A 652 -17.70 0.34 -9.24
C ARG A 652 -17.92 0.29 -7.73
N THR A 653 -18.84 -0.55 -7.26
CA THR A 653 -19.09 -0.78 -5.84
C THR A 653 -19.43 -2.25 -5.61
N GLU A 654 -18.92 -2.82 -4.52
CA GLU A 654 -19.16 -4.24 -4.15
C GLU A 654 -20.55 -4.43 -3.52
N HIS A 655 -21.22 -3.36 -3.10
CA HIS A 655 -22.43 -3.41 -2.30
C HIS A 655 -23.55 -2.54 -2.88
N GLU A 656 -24.79 -2.84 -2.47
CA GLU A 656 -25.93 -2.03 -2.87
C GLU A 656 -26.04 -0.76 -2.02
N VAL A 657 -26.00 0.40 -2.67
CA VAL A 657 -26.18 1.70 -2.01
C VAL A 657 -27.65 1.92 -1.68
N LYS A 658 -27.97 2.07 -0.39
CA LYS A 658 -29.36 2.29 0.05
C LYS A 658 -29.74 3.77 -0.03
N ILE A 659 -30.79 4.08 -0.78
CA ILE A 659 -31.37 5.42 -0.85
C ILE A 659 -32.50 5.54 0.18
N LYS A 660 -32.43 6.57 1.02
CA LYS A 660 -33.41 6.84 2.09
C LYS A 660 -33.86 8.28 2.06
N THR A 661 -35.01 8.54 2.66
CA THR A 661 -35.53 9.88 2.87
C THR A 661 -35.36 10.24 4.34
N SER A 662 -34.88 11.45 4.61
CA SER A 662 -34.89 12.01 5.97
C SER A 662 -36.33 12.21 6.42
N HIS A 663 -36.66 11.69 7.60
CA HIS A 663 -37.97 11.90 8.24
C HIS A 663 -37.91 12.99 9.31
N ASN A 664 -36.81 13.76 9.37
CA ASN A 664 -36.71 14.85 10.32
C ASN A 664 -37.71 15.96 9.96
N PRO A 665 -38.43 16.52 10.96
CA PRO A 665 -39.45 17.52 10.72
C PRO A 665 -38.82 18.86 10.32
N LEU A 666 -38.81 19.18 9.02
CA LEU A 666 -38.47 20.51 8.53
C LEU A 666 -39.68 21.42 8.72
N ARG A 667 -39.45 22.63 9.25
CA ARG A 667 -40.51 23.63 9.47
C ARG A 667 -41.00 24.23 8.16
#